data_AF-A0A4P2Q2M0-F1
#
_entry.id   AF-A0A4P2Q2M0-F1
#
_cell.length_a   1.000
_cell.length_b   1.000
_cell.length_c   1.000
_cell.angle_alpha   90.00
_cell.angle_beta   90.00
_cell.angle_gamma   90.00
#
_symmetry.space_group_name_H-M   'P 1'
#
loop_
_entity.id
_entity.type
_entity.pdbx_description
1 polymer ?
#
loop_
_entity_poly.entity_id
_entity_poly.type
_entity_poly.pdbx_seq_one_letter_code
_entity_poly.pdbx_strand_id
1 'polypeptide(L)'
;MAGPSTKWKGALSRSGSAEAWAPRALLLITLFTAAAVIAGACSGNNSGLPGPGDGAATGGGSDGGTGGPCAEGEVVECHLTVGEHAGVLTCLDGIRRCEGGKFGACSGTTTMRRSPLGPGPRGGGEGANPRPLANSEPSNGGLCATNPCDPSCQSFEETPDGGPIVLEGDGTSYTWSVGDINELPETVARQGTHQPCTTAEDCQFDQYCSAPSVGACAHDLCADGGALLSTCNACVTKVCEENPACCVQTAVPGDCGHDACEVTGGAADNMNTTCGDPCIAAICEADPRCCTPLCDVFNPDVNPHLACEAAVGPGSMCMIGNKCSKIGSVCPPELAPDGSNACTGSWTQNCVDLVATQCPGKTCVSSSGWTDTCVGLAETMCGASCEAGGMCAHDKCYTGPRLAESCDPCVALVCEQEPSCCALNGEWTQRCVDLVETACGETCPQRGLCKSYLPNETNPDCGGVDLTLGVPCGGTIPVCNRGNTQAPAGIEIRAYSAGAGQLPSSAPGRILDACNPTGGTVACTTALPIDPGECISVADCAGLTDGMELFVNPPGPDTVVECQCGNNGSVYQSAECQSPGCIATASISLVRPVTLFVSLDKSLSMVRNNANEDVSDDRWEPATDALKDFFADPESAGLGVALRFWPHNNPGNCNGDPYCQYDGCANPIVPFDGTTAQRLTADLAPIDQQEVRLISAIDSVEPPAGGTPMYGALHGATTWAINYKNAHPEEEVAVVLVTDGIPTDCVTAPNTIADLARDAFQDHGVRVHMVGFGGSNPEVINLIADAGGGRAFNLSAGGTLRGSLRNALVSIRGEVLPCNVTVPVAGASDPNAVSVIHVNNAGTETLLTRVPDAASCGAGTTGWYFPDATYSSVRLCPGTCESVREQAGGKVRAIVPCVETGLSAIDTSWERYHAVCPPGTKAQWGYLRYRTSTPGDSRIEFFVRSADDPEALEAATVRQAATASATPTDTQICDETSTPTCAVDLFEVLGELPDARRDYLELRMRLHPTSASEGGAQVQDWEITYSCPDSE
;
A
#
# COMPACT_ATOMS: atom_id res chain seq x y z
N MET A 1 4.64 -12.60 -51.31
CA MET A 1 5.81 -12.44 -50.42
C MET A 1 5.94 -10.97 -50.05
N ALA A 2 6.67 -10.70 -48.96
CA ALA A 2 6.82 -9.41 -48.27
C ALA A 2 7.19 -8.18 -49.13
N GLY A 3 7.13 -6.99 -48.51
CA GLY A 3 7.60 -5.71 -49.06
C GLY A 3 9.13 -5.63 -49.28
N PRO A 4 9.74 -4.43 -49.42
CA PRO A 4 9.71 -3.44 -48.33
C PRO A 4 9.76 -1.96 -48.80
N SER A 5 10.61 -1.14 -48.16
CA SER A 5 10.39 0.24 -47.77
C SER A 5 11.23 1.33 -48.47
N THR A 6 10.73 2.57 -48.31
CA THR A 6 11.43 3.86 -48.03
C THR A 6 12.25 4.68 -49.05
N LYS A 7 11.97 6.01 -48.95
CA LYS A 7 12.70 7.22 -49.41
C LYS A 7 12.81 7.50 -50.91
N TRP A 8 12.55 8.76 -51.30
CA TRP A 8 13.35 9.60 -52.22
C TRP A 8 12.76 11.02 -52.39
N LYS A 9 13.61 12.05 -52.27
CA LYS A 9 13.49 13.29 -53.05
C LYS A 9 14.91 13.72 -53.40
N GLY A 10 15.32 13.48 -54.65
CA GLY A 10 16.72 13.57 -55.06
C GLY A 10 16.98 13.19 -56.52
N ALA A 11 16.28 13.84 -57.44
CA ALA A 11 16.54 13.89 -58.89
C ALA A 11 16.44 12.61 -59.75
N LEU A 12 15.64 12.72 -60.84
CA LEU A 12 15.67 11.90 -62.08
C LEU A 12 15.27 10.41 -61.92
N SER A 13 14.52 9.77 -62.83
CA SER A 13 13.91 10.21 -64.11
C SER A 13 12.89 9.17 -64.60
N ARG A 14 11.71 9.60 -65.10
CA ARG A 14 10.77 8.85 -65.98
C ARG A 14 10.08 7.62 -65.32
N SER A 15 8.83 7.24 -65.64
CA SER A 15 7.79 7.82 -66.53
C SER A 15 6.45 7.08 -66.36
N GLY A 16 5.32 7.81 -66.46
CA GLY A 16 3.97 7.28 -66.72
C GLY A 16 3.25 6.64 -65.52
N SER A 17 2.07 7.10 -65.09
CA SER A 17 0.75 7.16 -65.78
C SER A 17 0.11 5.78 -65.99
N ALA A 18 -1.18 5.54 -65.72
CA ALA A 18 -2.22 6.31 -65.03
C ALA A 18 -3.42 5.35 -64.78
N GLU A 19 -4.44 5.82 -64.05
CA GLU A 19 -5.90 5.61 -64.26
C GLU A 19 -6.42 4.30 -64.92
N ALA A 20 -7.56 3.70 -64.58
CA ALA A 20 -8.66 3.90 -63.62
C ALA A 20 -9.77 2.88 -64.04
N TRP A 21 -11.04 3.20 -63.80
CA TRP A 21 -12.27 2.61 -64.37
C TRP A 21 -12.95 1.46 -63.62
N ALA A 22 -14.30 1.51 -63.66
CA ALA A 22 -15.22 0.74 -62.84
C ALA A 22 -16.26 -0.03 -63.71
N PRO A 23 -17.58 -0.14 -63.41
CA PRO A 23 -18.21 -1.42 -63.07
C PRO A 23 -19.39 -1.81 -64.01
N ARG A 24 -20.29 -2.72 -63.54
CA ARG A 24 -21.61 -3.18 -64.11
C ARG A 24 -21.57 -4.49 -64.92
N ALA A 25 -22.62 -5.33 -65.06
CA ALA A 25 -23.91 -5.52 -64.32
C ALA A 25 -24.73 -6.73 -64.87
N LEU A 26 -25.73 -7.23 -64.11
CA LEU A 26 -26.99 -7.94 -64.47
C LEU A 26 -26.98 -9.26 -65.33
N LEU A 27 -27.77 -10.30 -64.93
CA LEU A 27 -29.08 -10.70 -65.55
C LEU A 27 -29.45 -12.25 -65.58
N LEU A 28 -30.51 -12.63 -64.84
CA LEU A 28 -31.67 -13.57 -65.10
C LEU A 28 -31.58 -15.04 -65.69
N ILE A 29 -32.32 -15.96 -65.00
CA ILE A 29 -33.44 -16.85 -65.50
C ILE A 29 -33.24 -18.34 -66.02
N THR A 30 -33.72 -19.30 -65.17
CA THR A 30 -34.63 -20.49 -65.39
C THR A 30 -34.26 -21.88 -66.00
N LEU A 31 -34.55 -22.92 -65.19
CA LEU A 31 -35.49 -24.09 -65.38
C LEU A 31 -35.09 -25.52 -65.88
N PHE A 32 -35.58 -26.53 -65.12
CA PHE A 32 -36.03 -27.93 -65.46
C PHE A 32 -35.01 -28.99 -65.96
N THR A 33 -35.10 -30.34 -65.74
CA THR A 33 -36.14 -31.26 -65.16
C THR A 33 -35.58 -32.68 -64.79
N ALA A 34 -36.19 -33.39 -63.82
CA ALA A 34 -36.40 -34.88 -63.69
C ALA A 34 -35.16 -35.84 -63.55
N ALA A 35 -35.17 -37.07 -62.97
CA ALA A 35 -36.14 -38.01 -62.33
C ALA A 35 -35.35 -39.19 -61.65
N ALA A 36 -35.86 -40.21 -60.91
CA ALA A 36 -37.05 -40.45 -60.05
C ALA A 36 -37.09 -41.93 -59.49
N VAL A 37 -37.75 -42.20 -58.34
CA VAL A 37 -38.34 -43.53 -57.87
C VAL A 37 -37.32 -44.63 -57.38
N ILE A 38 -37.44 -45.29 -56.20
CA ILE A 38 -38.40 -46.33 -55.69
C ILE A 38 -38.55 -46.29 -54.14
N ALA A 39 -39.68 -46.81 -53.61
CA ALA A 39 -39.99 -46.95 -52.17
C ALA A 39 -39.95 -48.41 -51.63
N GLY A 40 -39.93 -48.60 -50.30
CA GLY A 40 -40.08 -49.88 -49.58
C GLY A 40 -40.33 -49.66 -48.07
N ALA A 41 -41.10 -50.53 -47.39
CA ALA A 41 -41.74 -50.23 -46.09
C ALA A 41 -41.50 -51.27 -44.97
N CYS A 42 -42.16 -51.06 -43.80
CA CYS A 42 -42.19 -51.85 -42.55
C CYS A 42 -41.02 -51.57 -41.57
N SER A 43 -41.17 -51.29 -40.25
CA SER A 43 -42.13 -51.62 -39.17
C SER A 43 -41.84 -52.91 -38.38
N GLY A 44 -41.49 -52.76 -37.08
CA GLY A 44 -41.98 -53.63 -36.00
C GLY A 44 -41.07 -54.73 -35.38
N ASN A 45 -40.73 -54.54 -34.10
CA ASN A 45 -40.56 -55.53 -33.01
C ASN A 45 -39.43 -56.59 -32.96
N ASN A 46 -38.56 -56.39 -31.94
CA ASN A 46 -38.07 -57.33 -30.90
C ASN A 46 -37.62 -58.78 -31.16
N SER A 47 -36.46 -59.05 -30.53
CA SER A 47 -35.99 -60.30 -29.86
C SER A 47 -35.43 -61.47 -30.69
N GLY A 48 -34.15 -61.79 -30.47
CA GLY A 48 -33.48 -62.99 -31.00
C GLY A 48 -31.93 -62.98 -30.91
N LEU A 49 -31.37 -63.30 -29.73
CA LEU A 49 -29.97 -63.77 -29.55
C LEU A 49 -29.82 -65.24 -30.04
N PRO A 50 -28.62 -65.88 -30.11
CA PRO A 50 -27.22 -65.39 -30.02
C PRO A 50 -26.20 -65.96 -31.06
N GLY A 51 -25.10 -65.23 -31.34
CA GLY A 51 -23.78 -65.72 -31.84
C GLY A 51 -23.74 -66.52 -33.17
N PRO A 52 -22.60 -67.13 -33.56
CA PRO A 52 -21.20 -66.98 -33.12
C PRO A 52 -20.28 -66.34 -34.21
N GLY A 53 -18.95 -66.36 -34.04
CA GLY A 53 -17.97 -65.65 -34.89
C GLY A 53 -17.11 -66.50 -35.85
N ASP A 54 -15.79 -66.28 -35.79
CA ASP A 54 -14.68 -66.80 -36.63
C ASP A 54 -14.48 -66.11 -38.00
N GLY A 55 -13.26 -65.74 -38.44
CA GLY A 55 -11.95 -65.73 -37.76
C GLY A 55 -10.75 -65.93 -38.71
N ALA A 56 -9.71 -65.08 -38.62
CA ALA A 56 -8.29 -65.33 -39.01
C ALA A 56 -7.46 -64.04 -38.74
N ALA A 57 -6.60 -63.95 -37.71
CA ALA A 57 -5.28 -64.59 -37.50
C ALA A 57 -4.13 -63.76 -38.15
N THR A 58 -2.97 -63.47 -37.51
CA THR A 58 -2.28 -64.07 -36.33
C THR A 58 -1.38 -63.07 -35.57
N GLY A 59 -1.30 -63.22 -34.24
CA GLY A 59 -0.15 -62.83 -33.38
C GLY A 59 -0.17 -61.39 -32.83
N GLY A 60 -0.02 -61.13 -31.52
CA GLY A 60 0.06 -62.04 -30.36
C GLY A 60 0.79 -61.39 -29.19
N GLY A 61 0.08 -61.06 -28.10
CA GLY A 61 0.69 -60.53 -26.87
C GLY A 61 -0.20 -59.61 -26.04
N SER A 62 -0.80 -60.18 -24.99
CA SER A 62 -1.21 -59.55 -23.72
C SER A 62 -2.25 -58.40 -23.69
N ASP A 63 -3.28 -58.67 -22.90
CA ASP A 63 -4.24 -57.75 -22.28
C ASP A 63 -3.56 -56.60 -21.50
N GLY A 64 -4.27 -55.49 -21.33
CA GLY A 64 -3.76 -54.23 -20.76
C GLY A 64 -4.87 -53.28 -20.27
N GLY A 65 -5.99 -53.80 -19.78
CA GLY A 65 -6.98 -53.00 -19.06
C GLY A 65 -6.50 -52.66 -17.64
N THR A 66 -6.20 -51.39 -17.38
CA THR A 66 -5.47 -50.89 -16.19
C THR A 66 -6.36 -50.69 -14.96
N GLY A 67 -6.99 -51.77 -14.50
CA GLY A 67 -7.67 -51.85 -13.20
C GLY A 67 -6.98 -52.87 -12.30
N GLY A 68 -6.40 -52.41 -11.18
CA GLY A 68 -5.81 -53.30 -10.16
C GLY A 68 -6.85 -54.25 -9.55
N PRO A 69 -6.43 -55.41 -9.01
CA PRO A 69 -7.34 -56.35 -8.35
C PRO A 69 -7.87 -55.74 -7.04
N CYS A 70 -9.19 -55.81 -6.83
CA CYS A 70 -9.87 -55.31 -5.63
C CYS A 70 -10.54 -56.45 -4.83
N ALA A 71 -10.79 -56.20 -3.55
CA ALA A 71 -11.51 -57.09 -2.66
C ALA A 71 -13.03 -56.97 -2.87
N GLU A 72 -13.76 -58.08 -2.78
CA GLU A 72 -15.21 -58.08 -3.06
C GLU A 72 -15.97 -57.14 -2.10
N GLY A 73 -16.75 -56.21 -2.65
CA GLY A 73 -17.47 -55.20 -1.88
C GLY A 73 -16.65 -53.96 -1.50
N GLU A 74 -15.37 -53.89 -1.83
CA GLU A 74 -14.52 -52.69 -1.73
C GLU A 74 -15.14 -51.52 -2.52
N VAL A 75 -14.94 -50.30 -2.05
CA VAL A 75 -15.50 -49.08 -2.64
C VAL A 75 -14.38 -48.07 -2.81
N VAL A 76 -14.26 -47.51 -4.00
CA VAL A 76 -13.31 -46.42 -4.29
C VAL A 76 -14.04 -45.24 -4.92
N GLU A 77 -13.59 -44.04 -4.58
CA GLU A 77 -14.10 -42.80 -5.14
C GLU A 77 -13.77 -42.69 -6.63
N CYS A 78 -14.58 -41.90 -7.35
CA CYS A 78 -14.42 -41.68 -8.77
C CYS A 78 -14.95 -40.29 -9.16
N HIS A 79 -14.14 -39.60 -9.96
CA HIS A 79 -14.40 -38.26 -10.46
C HIS A 79 -14.19 -38.26 -11.97
N LEU A 80 -15.28 -38.11 -12.73
CA LEU A 80 -15.28 -38.23 -14.19
C LEU A 80 -15.82 -36.96 -14.85
N THR A 81 -15.11 -36.43 -15.85
CA THR A 81 -15.68 -35.43 -16.75
C THR A 81 -16.72 -36.09 -17.65
N VAL A 82 -17.98 -35.68 -17.54
CA VAL A 82 -19.11 -36.15 -18.37
C VAL A 82 -19.58 -35.11 -19.40
N GLY A 83 -19.09 -33.88 -19.32
CA GLY A 83 -19.31 -32.83 -20.31
C GLY A 83 -18.34 -31.65 -20.19
N GLU A 84 -18.20 -30.85 -21.24
CA GLU A 84 -17.49 -29.56 -21.23
C GLU A 84 -18.27 -28.57 -22.12
N HIS A 85 -18.50 -27.35 -21.63
CA HIS A 85 -19.02 -26.24 -22.44
C HIS A 85 -18.45 -24.90 -21.97
N ALA A 86 -17.91 -24.11 -22.91
CA ALA A 86 -17.38 -22.77 -22.67
C ALA A 86 -16.36 -22.63 -21.51
N GLY A 87 -15.59 -23.69 -21.22
CA GLY A 87 -14.62 -23.71 -20.12
C GLY A 87 -15.18 -24.15 -18.77
N VAL A 88 -16.45 -24.57 -18.71
CA VAL A 88 -17.04 -25.24 -17.54
C VAL A 88 -17.14 -26.75 -17.83
N LEU A 89 -16.63 -27.55 -16.90
CA LEU A 89 -16.72 -29.01 -16.89
C LEU A 89 -17.95 -29.45 -16.12
N THR A 90 -18.67 -30.41 -16.67
CA THR A 90 -19.69 -31.18 -15.96
C THR A 90 -19.01 -32.44 -15.41
N CYS A 91 -18.93 -32.55 -14.08
CA CYS A 91 -18.24 -33.61 -13.38
C CYS A 91 -19.24 -34.57 -12.72
N LEU A 92 -18.98 -35.87 -12.78
CA LEU A 92 -19.69 -36.90 -12.04
C LEU A 92 -18.82 -37.32 -10.86
N ASP A 93 -19.26 -36.96 -9.66
CA ASP A 93 -18.62 -37.26 -8.38
C ASP A 93 -19.35 -38.42 -7.71
N GLY A 94 -18.65 -39.52 -7.45
CA GLY A 94 -19.30 -40.72 -6.92
C GLY A 94 -18.36 -41.82 -6.49
N ILE A 95 -18.88 -43.05 -6.47
CA ILE A 95 -18.15 -44.24 -6.07
C ILE A 95 -18.27 -45.38 -7.09
N ARG A 96 -17.24 -46.23 -7.14
CA ARG A 96 -17.25 -47.54 -7.82
C ARG A 96 -17.17 -48.64 -6.77
N ARG A 97 -18.01 -49.66 -6.89
CA ARG A 97 -17.99 -50.86 -6.03
C ARG A 97 -17.30 -52.02 -6.75
N CYS A 98 -16.53 -52.82 -6.02
CA CYS A 98 -15.89 -54.03 -6.52
C CYS A 98 -16.87 -55.21 -6.50
N GLU A 99 -17.14 -55.78 -7.67
CA GLU A 99 -17.97 -56.98 -7.88
C GLU A 99 -17.25 -57.97 -8.81
N GLY A 100 -17.16 -59.24 -8.40
CA GLY A 100 -16.38 -60.26 -9.11
C GLY A 100 -14.86 -59.97 -9.15
N GLY A 101 -14.33 -59.29 -8.13
CA GLY A 101 -12.91 -58.88 -8.05
C GLY A 101 -12.50 -57.76 -9.02
N LYS A 102 -13.45 -56.99 -9.55
CA LYS A 102 -13.21 -55.79 -10.39
C LYS A 102 -14.15 -54.64 -10.03
N PHE A 103 -13.68 -53.40 -10.12
CA PHE A 103 -14.53 -52.22 -9.91
C PHE A 103 -15.51 -52.00 -11.07
N GLY A 104 -16.77 -51.71 -10.73
CA GLY A 104 -17.83 -51.34 -11.67
C GLY A 104 -17.76 -49.89 -12.17
N ALA A 105 -18.84 -49.44 -12.82
CA ALA A 105 -18.96 -48.05 -13.30
C ALA A 105 -19.11 -47.05 -12.14
N CYS A 106 -18.75 -45.78 -12.40
CA CYS A 106 -18.92 -44.69 -11.44
C CYS A 106 -20.39 -44.29 -11.31
N SER A 107 -20.88 -44.16 -10.08
CA SER A 107 -22.26 -43.75 -9.78
C SER A 107 -22.26 -42.69 -8.69
N GLY A 108 -22.94 -41.56 -8.94
CA GLY A 108 -22.99 -40.43 -8.01
C GLY A 108 -23.72 -39.21 -8.57
N THR A 109 -23.44 -38.04 -8.01
CA THR A 109 -24.08 -36.75 -8.33
C THR A 109 -23.29 -35.95 -9.37
N THR A 110 -23.97 -35.09 -10.11
CA THR A 110 -23.34 -34.24 -11.13
C THR A 110 -23.09 -32.84 -10.58
N THR A 111 -21.85 -32.37 -10.65
CA THR A 111 -21.41 -31.02 -10.28
C THR A 111 -20.95 -30.26 -11.54
N MET A 112 -20.86 -28.94 -11.46
CA MET A 112 -20.29 -28.10 -12.52
C MET A 112 -19.12 -27.29 -11.97
N ARG A 113 -17.96 -27.34 -12.63
CA ARG A 113 -16.71 -26.70 -12.16
C ARG A 113 -15.97 -26.02 -13.30
N ARG A 114 -15.27 -24.91 -13.04
CA ARG A 114 -14.47 -24.20 -14.06
C ARG A 114 -13.23 -25.03 -14.44
N SER A 115 -12.86 -25.07 -15.71
CA SER A 115 -11.66 -25.76 -16.19
C SER A 115 -10.41 -24.90 -15.96
N PRO A 116 -9.36 -25.39 -15.28
CA PRO A 116 -8.09 -24.66 -15.11
C PRO A 116 -7.35 -24.37 -16.42
N LEU A 117 -7.81 -24.93 -17.55
CA LEU A 117 -7.17 -24.81 -18.87
C LEU A 117 -7.97 -23.95 -19.87
N GLY A 118 -8.99 -23.23 -19.39
CA GLY A 118 -9.87 -22.39 -20.20
C GLY A 118 -10.76 -23.19 -21.18
N PRO A 119 -11.58 -22.49 -22.00
CA PRO A 119 -12.42 -23.12 -23.01
C PRO A 119 -11.59 -23.80 -24.11
N GLY A 120 -11.95 -25.04 -24.48
CA GLY A 120 -11.33 -25.75 -25.60
C GLY A 120 -11.33 -24.94 -26.93
N PRO A 121 -10.30 -25.11 -27.80
CA PRO A 121 -10.18 -24.32 -29.02
C PRO A 121 -11.38 -24.48 -29.95
N ARG A 122 -11.93 -23.37 -30.47
CA ARG A 122 -13.01 -23.39 -31.47
C ARG A 122 -12.49 -23.89 -32.82
N GLY A 123 -12.49 -25.21 -33.02
CA GLY A 123 -12.18 -25.88 -34.29
C GLY A 123 -13.37 -26.68 -34.80
N GLY A 124 -13.90 -26.31 -35.96
CA GLY A 124 -14.96 -27.07 -36.62
C GLY A 124 -14.42 -28.26 -37.44
N GLY A 125 -15.17 -29.35 -37.46
CA GLY A 125 -14.92 -30.52 -38.32
C GLY A 125 -14.29 -31.71 -37.59
N GLU A 126 -14.82 -32.89 -37.86
CA GLU A 126 -14.34 -34.18 -37.35
C GLU A 126 -12.87 -34.41 -37.77
N GLY A 127 -11.95 -34.61 -36.82
CA GLY A 127 -10.62 -35.15 -37.13
C GLY A 127 -9.38 -34.60 -36.41
N ALA A 128 -9.50 -33.63 -35.50
CA ALA A 128 -8.39 -33.24 -34.60
C ALA A 128 -8.51 -33.98 -33.26
N ASN A 129 -7.39 -34.51 -32.74
CA ASN A 129 -7.37 -35.43 -31.60
C ASN A 129 -8.14 -34.89 -30.38
N PRO A 130 -9.06 -35.67 -29.76
CA PRO A 130 -9.69 -35.28 -28.51
C PRO A 130 -8.65 -35.20 -27.39
N ARG A 131 -8.79 -34.24 -26.47
CA ARG A 131 -8.19 -34.37 -25.12
C ARG A 131 -8.70 -35.71 -24.55
N PRO A 132 -7.83 -36.56 -23.96
CA PRO A 132 -8.23 -37.90 -23.55
C PRO A 132 -9.28 -37.83 -22.43
N LEU A 133 -10.53 -38.10 -22.77
CA LEU A 133 -11.59 -38.38 -21.81
C LEU A 133 -11.23 -39.67 -21.07
N ALA A 134 -10.84 -39.52 -19.80
CA ALA A 134 -10.54 -40.57 -18.82
C ALA A 134 -9.59 -41.70 -19.30
N ASN A 135 -8.30 -41.54 -19.00
CA ASN A 135 -7.39 -42.66 -18.73
C ASN A 135 -6.21 -42.21 -17.84
N SER A 136 -6.52 -41.57 -16.72
CA SER A 136 -5.67 -41.67 -15.53
C SER A 136 -5.87 -43.06 -14.92
N GLU A 137 -4.77 -43.73 -14.55
CA GLU A 137 -4.86 -44.94 -13.72
C GLU A 137 -5.43 -44.60 -12.32
N PRO A 138 -5.97 -45.59 -11.58
CA PRO A 138 -6.49 -45.35 -10.24
C PRO A 138 -5.46 -44.75 -9.29
N SER A 139 -5.89 -43.79 -8.49
CA SER A 139 -5.07 -43.10 -7.48
C SER A 139 -4.70 -44.02 -6.31
N ASN A 140 -3.64 -44.82 -6.48
CA ASN A 140 -2.85 -45.33 -5.35
C ASN A 140 -1.93 -44.22 -4.80
N GLY A 141 -2.52 -43.07 -4.44
CA GLY A 141 -1.85 -41.97 -3.72
C GLY A 141 -0.69 -41.28 -4.46
N GLY A 142 -0.88 -40.82 -5.71
CA GLY A 142 0.19 -40.13 -6.45
C GLY A 142 -0.25 -39.12 -7.52
N LEU A 143 0.12 -37.85 -7.29
CA LEU A 143 0.19 -36.69 -8.22
C LEU A 143 -1.12 -36.17 -8.87
N CYS A 144 -1.64 -35.11 -8.26
CA CYS A 144 -2.85 -34.36 -8.61
C CYS A 144 -2.79 -33.47 -9.87
N ALA A 145 -2.03 -33.83 -10.91
CA ALA A 145 -1.73 -32.90 -12.01
C ALA A 145 -2.73 -32.90 -13.19
N THR A 146 -3.68 -33.86 -13.28
CA THR A 146 -4.41 -34.12 -14.55
C THR A 146 -5.89 -34.48 -14.45
N ASN A 147 -6.52 -34.50 -13.26
CA ASN A 147 -7.97 -34.73 -13.14
C ASN A 147 -8.71 -33.48 -12.62
N PRO A 148 -9.22 -32.60 -13.49
CA PRO A 148 -9.90 -31.37 -13.08
C PRO A 148 -11.29 -31.61 -12.44
N CYS A 149 -11.80 -32.84 -12.42
CA CYS A 149 -13.00 -33.19 -11.65
C CYS A 149 -12.70 -33.73 -10.25
N ASP A 150 -11.44 -34.03 -9.92
CA ASP A 150 -11.05 -34.51 -8.60
C ASP A 150 -10.95 -33.33 -7.61
N PRO A 151 -11.73 -33.28 -6.51
CA PRO A 151 -11.68 -32.19 -5.54
C PRO A 151 -10.32 -32.00 -4.88
N SER A 152 -9.50 -33.06 -4.79
CA SER A 152 -8.18 -32.99 -4.16
C SER A 152 -7.10 -32.36 -5.05
N CYS A 153 -7.42 -32.06 -6.32
CA CYS A 153 -6.46 -31.76 -7.37
C CYS A 153 -6.67 -30.41 -8.09
N GLN A 154 -7.27 -29.42 -7.42
CA GLN A 154 -7.57 -28.12 -8.02
C GLN A 154 -6.63 -26.99 -7.54
N SER A 155 -6.22 -26.14 -8.48
CA SER A 155 -5.51 -24.89 -8.26
C SER A 155 -6.08 -23.83 -9.21
N PHE A 156 -6.32 -22.62 -8.71
CA PHE A 156 -6.92 -21.53 -9.48
C PHE A 156 -5.95 -20.35 -9.54
N GLU A 157 -5.68 -19.85 -10.75
CA GLU A 157 -5.14 -18.50 -10.97
C GLU A 157 -6.26 -17.64 -11.55
N GLU A 158 -6.52 -16.48 -10.96
CA GLU A 158 -7.30 -15.44 -11.64
C GLU A 158 -6.37 -14.65 -12.57
N THR A 159 -6.72 -14.57 -13.85
CA THR A 159 -6.18 -13.53 -14.73
C THR A 159 -7.24 -12.43 -14.81
N PRO A 160 -6.99 -11.22 -14.29
CA PRO A 160 -7.88 -10.09 -14.53
C PRO A 160 -7.87 -9.76 -16.03
N ASP A 161 -9.02 -9.82 -16.69
CA ASP A 161 -9.22 -9.25 -18.04
C ASP A 161 -9.23 -7.71 -17.96
N GLY A 162 -8.12 -7.14 -17.48
CA GLY A 162 -7.92 -5.71 -17.27
C GLY A 162 -7.47 -5.00 -18.55
N GLY A 163 -8.33 -4.15 -19.10
CA GLY A 163 -7.85 -3.05 -19.95
C GLY A 163 -7.05 -2.05 -19.11
N PRO A 164 -6.00 -1.42 -19.65
CA PRO A 164 -5.10 -0.61 -18.84
C PRO A 164 -5.77 0.70 -18.39
N ILE A 165 -5.73 0.97 -17.09
CA ILE A 165 -5.79 2.35 -16.59
C ILE A 165 -4.41 2.94 -16.86
N VAL A 166 -4.29 3.71 -17.95
CA VAL A 166 -3.05 4.42 -18.28
C VAL A 166 -2.98 5.69 -17.43
N LEU A 167 -2.10 5.70 -16.42
CA LEU A 167 -1.72 6.88 -15.66
C LEU A 167 -0.57 7.62 -16.36
N GLU A 168 -0.86 8.27 -17.50
CA GLU A 168 0.06 9.24 -18.11
C GLU A 168 -0.09 10.61 -17.43
N GLY A 169 0.92 11.04 -16.68
CA GLY A 169 0.94 12.32 -15.98
C GLY A 169 2.28 12.64 -15.30
N ASP A 170 3.13 13.34 -16.03
CA ASP A 170 4.50 13.74 -15.70
C ASP A 170 4.65 14.59 -14.41
N GLY A 171 4.86 13.91 -13.28
CA GLY A 171 5.31 14.49 -12.01
C GLY A 171 6.85 14.65 -11.93
N THR A 172 7.32 15.37 -10.91
CA THR A 172 8.77 15.56 -10.64
C THR A 172 9.47 14.21 -10.42
N SER A 173 10.47 13.90 -11.22
CA SER A 173 11.20 12.63 -11.15
C SER A 173 12.03 12.52 -9.87
N TYR A 174 11.79 11.45 -9.12
CA TYR A 174 12.81 10.88 -8.24
C TYR A 174 14.00 10.41 -9.09
N THR A 175 15.21 10.35 -8.50
CA THR A 175 16.42 9.85 -9.17
C THR A 175 16.40 8.35 -9.44
N TRP A 176 15.45 7.65 -8.82
CA TRP A 176 15.20 6.23 -8.93
C TRP A 176 13.73 6.00 -9.30
N SER A 177 13.42 4.78 -9.74
CA SER A 177 12.07 4.35 -10.07
C SER A 177 11.90 2.87 -9.71
N VAL A 178 10.66 2.43 -9.54
CA VAL A 178 10.31 1.09 -9.04
C VAL A 178 9.19 0.51 -9.89
N GLY A 179 9.14 -0.82 -9.99
CA GLY A 179 7.98 -1.52 -10.54
C GLY A 179 6.82 -1.51 -9.54
N ASP A 180 5.60 -1.74 -10.02
CA ASP A 180 4.50 -2.03 -9.11
C ASP A 180 4.60 -3.48 -8.63
N ILE A 181 4.52 -3.71 -7.31
CA ILE A 181 4.45 -5.05 -6.73
C ILE A 181 3.18 -5.81 -7.19
N ASN A 182 2.12 -5.08 -7.53
CA ASN A 182 0.87 -5.64 -8.05
C ASN A 182 0.95 -6.06 -9.53
N GLU A 183 2.01 -5.66 -10.25
CA GLU A 183 2.31 -6.15 -11.60
C GLU A 183 3.12 -7.47 -11.58
N LEU A 184 3.68 -7.86 -10.43
CA LEU A 184 4.28 -9.17 -10.26
C LEU A 184 3.18 -10.26 -10.23
N PRO A 185 3.45 -11.48 -10.76
CA PRO A 185 2.54 -12.61 -10.56
C PRO A 185 2.28 -12.84 -9.07
N GLU A 186 1.04 -13.12 -8.67
CA GLU A 186 0.67 -13.29 -7.24
C GLU A 186 1.54 -14.36 -6.55
N THR A 187 1.85 -15.44 -7.26
CA THR A 187 2.73 -16.52 -6.80
C THR A 187 4.17 -16.08 -6.52
N VAL A 188 4.60 -14.94 -7.07
CA VAL A 188 5.92 -14.31 -6.87
C VAL A 188 5.83 -13.22 -5.81
N ALA A 189 4.81 -12.35 -5.86
CA ALA A 189 4.56 -11.34 -4.83
C ALA A 189 4.42 -12.00 -3.44
N ARG A 190 3.66 -13.10 -3.34
CA ARG A 190 3.49 -13.87 -2.10
C ARG A 190 4.72 -14.67 -1.63
N GLN A 191 5.79 -14.74 -2.43
CA GLN A 191 7.08 -15.30 -1.96
C GLN A 191 7.88 -14.29 -1.17
N GLY A 192 7.72 -12.99 -1.45
CA GLY A 192 8.41 -11.91 -0.73
C GLY A 192 7.52 -11.09 0.21
N THR A 193 6.19 -11.11 0.03
CA THR A 193 5.24 -10.39 0.89
C THR A 193 4.31 -11.41 1.55
N HIS A 194 4.60 -11.75 2.80
CA HIS A 194 3.84 -12.70 3.60
C HIS A 194 3.08 -11.96 4.70
N GLN A 195 1.75 -11.92 4.58
CA GLN A 195 0.85 -11.33 5.58
C GLN A 195 -0.01 -12.43 6.24
N PRO A 196 -0.18 -12.43 7.58
CA PRO A 196 0.37 -11.46 8.52
C PRO A 196 1.88 -11.68 8.76
N CYS A 197 2.68 -10.65 8.51
CA CYS A 197 4.13 -10.70 8.68
C CYS A 197 4.50 -10.84 10.16
N THR A 198 5.52 -11.63 10.45
CA THR A 198 6.03 -11.90 11.81
C THR A 198 7.40 -11.27 12.06
N THR A 199 8.08 -10.90 10.97
CA THR A 199 9.45 -10.37 10.91
C THR A 199 9.58 -9.44 9.70
N ALA A 200 10.63 -8.62 9.64
CA ALA A 200 10.97 -7.90 8.42
C ALA A 200 11.30 -8.83 7.24
N GLU A 201 11.78 -10.06 7.50
CA GLU A 201 12.02 -11.06 6.45
C GLU A 201 10.76 -11.51 5.70
N ASP A 202 9.57 -11.33 6.29
CA ASP A 202 8.30 -11.59 5.61
C ASP A 202 7.92 -10.46 4.62
N CYS A 203 8.70 -9.37 4.53
CA CYS A 203 8.39 -8.15 3.78
C CYS A 203 9.57 -7.69 2.90
N GLN A 204 9.78 -8.41 1.80
CA GLN A 204 10.73 -8.08 0.72
C GLN A 204 10.21 -6.90 -0.14
N PHE A 205 10.91 -6.58 -1.24
CA PHE A 205 10.48 -5.54 -2.21
C PHE A 205 10.48 -4.10 -1.65
N ASP A 206 11.43 -3.76 -0.76
CA ASP A 206 11.53 -2.47 -0.06
C ASP A 206 10.29 -2.18 0.80
N GLN A 207 9.87 -3.21 1.53
CA GLN A 207 8.81 -3.16 2.54
C GLN A 207 9.38 -3.41 3.94
N TYR A 208 8.56 -3.12 4.96
CA TYR A 208 8.83 -3.43 6.36
C TYR A 208 7.59 -4.02 7.03
N CYS A 209 7.80 -4.80 8.07
CA CYS A 209 6.70 -5.40 8.83
C CYS A 209 6.14 -4.43 9.88
N SER A 210 5.00 -3.81 9.58
CA SER A 210 4.31 -2.92 10.50
C SER A 210 3.53 -3.72 11.55
N ALA A 211 3.79 -3.40 12.83
CA ALA A 211 3.21 -4.06 14.02
C ALA A 211 3.23 -5.61 13.91
N PRO A 212 4.40 -6.26 13.91
CA PRO A 212 4.54 -7.69 13.55
C PRO A 212 3.57 -8.60 14.29
N SER A 213 3.06 -9.63 13.62
CA SER A 213 2.15 -10.60 14.24
C SER A 213 2.86 -11.46 15.29
N VAL A 214 2.13 -11.80 16.35
CA VAL A 214 2.62 -12.65 17.46
C VAL A 214 2.92 -14.09 17.02
N GLY A 215 2.47 -14.51 15.83
CA GLY A 215 2.65 -15.88 15.35
C GLY A 215 1.91 -16.89 16.24
N ALA A 216 2.56 -17.99 16.60
CA ALA A 216 2.02 -18.98 17.54
C ALA A 216 2.43 -18.71 19.00
N CYS A 217 2.91 -17.50 19.33
CA CYS A 217 3.46 -17.19 20.65
C CYS A 217 2.38 -16.94 21.71
N ALA A 218 2.72 -17.24 22.96
CA ALA A 218 1.80 -17.09 24.09
C ALA A 218 1.45 -15.62 24.38
N HIS A 219 2.33 -14.69 24.02
CA HIS A 219 2.09 -13.26 23.97
C HIS A 219 3.03 -12.61 22.95
N ASP A 220 2.91 -11.29 22.83
CA ASP A 220 3.72 -10.45 21.96
C ASP A 220 5.23 -10.52 22.26
N LEU A 221 6.05 -10.55 21.19
CA LEU A 221 7.51 -10.39 21.26
C LEU A 221 7.93 -8.95 21.61
N CYS A 222 7.03 -7.98 21.43
CA CYS A 222 7.19 -6.60 21.87
C CYS A 222 6.73 -6.33 23.31
N ALA A 223 6.42 -7.36 24.11
CA ALA A 223 5.90 -7.21 25.48
C ALA A 223 6.61 -8.12 26.50
N ASP A 224 6.93 -7.56 27.66
CA ASP A 224 7.46 -8.27 28.83
C ASP A 224 6.50 -9.38 29.31
N GLY A 225 7.00 -10.57 29.62
CA GLY A 225 6.14 -11.67 30.04
C GLY A 225 6.83 -12.98 30.41
N GLY A 226 6.08 -14.08 30.28
CA GLY A 226 6.65 -15.42 30.42
C GLY A 226 7.67 -15.67 29.31
N ALA A 227 8.62 -16.58 29.50
CA ALA A 227 9.51 -16.92 28.40
C ALA A 227 8.73 -17.54 27.23
N LEU A 228 9.03 -17.11 26.01
CA LEU A 228 8.35 -17.57 24.81
C LEU A 228 8.88 -18.95 24.35
N LEU A 229 8.06 -19.65 23.57
CA LEU A 229 8.42 -20.93 22.94
C LEU A 229 9.46 -20.65 21.86
N SER A 230 10.62 -21.32 21.86
CA SER A 230 11.66 -21.05 20.84
C SER A 230 11.21 -21.31 19.39
N THR A 231 10.12 -22.05 19.20
CA THR A 231 9.51 -22.38 17.90
C THR A 231 8.21 -21.63 17.59
N CYS A 232 7.73 -20.72 18.45
CA CYS A 232 6.43 -20.07 18.22
C CYS A 232 6.44 -18.99 17.13
N ASN A 233 7.59 -18.38 16.89
CA ASN A 233 7.82 -17.35 15.89
C ASN A 233 9.32 -17.38 15.53
N ALA A 234 9.66 -17.17 14.26
CA ALA A 234 11.05 -17.21 13.80
C ALA A 234 11.93 -16.10 14.40
N CYS A 235 11.36 -14.92 14.70
CA CYS A 235 12.03 -13.90 15.49
C CYS A 235 12.42 -14.43 16.87
N VAL A 236 11.47 -15.09 17.54
CA VAL A 236 11.71 -15.69 18.85
C VAL A 236 12.82 -16.73 18.73
N THR A 237 12.84 -17.58 17.70
CA THR A 237 13.97 -18.49 17.43
C THR A 237 15.32 -17.76 17.39
N LYS A 238 15.46 -16.67 16.61
CA LYS A 238 16.69 -15.85 16.57
C LYS A 238 17.07 -15.34 17.96
N VAL A 239 16.13 -14.72 18.68
CA VAL A 239 16.35 -14.15 20.02
C VAL A 239 16.73 -15.25 21.03
N CYS A 240 16.21 -16.47 20.90
CA CYS A 240 16.60 -17.61 21.73
C CYS A 240 18.01 -18.13 21.43
N GLU A 241 18.49 -18.01 20.19
CA GLU A 241 19.85 -18.42 19.81
C GLU A 241 20.89 -17.43 20.36
N GLU A 242 20.62 -16.13 20.26
CA GLU A 242 21.48 -15.08 20.83
C GLU A 242 21.39 -15.04 22.36
N ASN A 243 20.18 -15.18 22.93
CA ASN A 243 19.95 -15.17 24.37
C ASN A 243 18.97 -16.29 24.82
N PRO A 244 19.50 -17.50 25.12
CA PRO A 244 18.70 -18.63 25.57
C PRO A 244 17.87 -18.41 26.85
N ALA A 245 18.16 -17.37 27.65
CA ALA A 245 17.38 -17.04 28.85
C ALA A 245 16.01 -16.39 28.54
N CYS A 246 15.81 -15.88 27.32
CA CYS A 246 14.53 -15.31 26.88
C CYS A 246 13.43 -16.37 26.70
N CYS A 247 13.79 -17.65 26.58
CA CYS A 247 12.91 -18.67 26.02
C CYS A 247 12.79 -19.93 26.89
N VAL A 248 11.62 -20.58 26.85
CA VAL A 248 11.49 -21.94 27.36
C VAL A 248 11.90 -22.89 26.25
N GLN A 249 12.97 -23.67 26.49
CA GLN A 249 13.56 -24.61 25.53
C GLN A 249 12.69 -25.87 25.32
N THR A 250 11.50 -25.64 24.78
CA THR A 250 10.42 -26.61 24.58
C THR A 250 10.58 -27.39 23.27
N ALA A 251 11.66 -28.14 23.20
CA ALA A 251 11.72 -29.32 22.35
C ALA A 251 12.44 -30.44 23.11
N VAL A 252 11.78 -30.96 24.15
CA VAL A 252 12.01 -32.34 24.58
C VAL A 252 11.69 -33.20 23.36
N PRO A 253 12.65 -33.88 22.72
CA PRO A 253 12.36 -34.73 21.57
C PRO A 253 11.32 -35.78 21.96
N GLY A 254 10.49 -36.25 21.02
CA GLY A 254 9.40 -37.18 21.33
C GLY A 254 9.83 -38.51 21.97
N ASP A 255 11.13 -38.84 21.89
CA ASP A 255 11.75 -40.02 22.48
C ASP A 255 12.48 -39.76 23.81
N CYS A 256 12.49 -38.53 24.33
CA CYS A 256 12.94 -38.19 25.68
C CYS A 256 11.83 -38.39 26.73
N GLY A 257 12.22 -38.71 27.97
CA GLY A 257 11.26 -38.87 29.08
C GLY A 257 10.70 -37.56 29.62
N HIS A 258 11.54 -36.54 29.75
CA HIS A 258 11.22 -35.20 30.27
C HIS A 258 12.35 -34.20 29.93
N ASP A 259 12.24 -32.96 30.43
CA ASP A 259 13.26 -31.92 30.23
C ASP A 259 14.56 -32.21 31.01
N ALA A 260 15.72 -31.92 30.42
CA ALA A 260 17.03 -32.07 31.04
C ALA A 260 17.21 -31.23 32.32
N CYS A 261 16.50 -30.09 32.41
CA CYS A 261 16.49 -29.17 33.54
C CYS A 261 15.45 -29.53 34.62
N GLU A 262 14.59 -30.53 34.41
CA GLU A 262 13.60 -30.96 35.40
C GLU A 262 14.16 -32.07 36.32
N VAL A 263 14.13 -31.86 37.64
CA VAL A 263 14.46 -32.92 38.61
C VAL A 263 13.27 -33.86 38.79
N THR A 264 13.23 -34.95 38.03
CA THR A 264 12.29 -36.04 38.27
C THR A 264 12.86 -36.96 39.35
N GLY A 265 12.14 -37.09 40.48
CA GLY A 265 12.57 -37.93 41.62
C GLY A 265 12.48 -39.45 41.39
N GLY A 266 12.63 -39.91 40.14
CA GLY A 266 12.34 -41.26 39.68
C GLY A 266 13.45 -41.89 38.85
N ALA A 267 13.06 -42.87 38.03
CA ALA A 267 13.95 -43.51 37.07
C ALA A 267 14.20 -42.59 35.85
N ALA A 268 15.42 -42.65 35.31
CA ALA A 268 15.82 -41.96 34.08
C ALA A 268 15.27 -42.68 32.83
N ASP A 269 13.96 -42.92 32.82
CA ASP A 269 13.25 -43.60 31.74
C ASP A 269 13.28 -42.73 30.49
N ASN A 270 13.71 -43.31 29.37
CA ASN A 270 13.94 -42.64 28.09
C ASN A 270 14.96 -41.47 28.09
N MET A 271 15.68 -41.23 29.19
CA MET A 271 16.86 -40.34 29.22
C MET A 271 18.11 -41.18 28.92
N ASN A 272 18.53 -41.21 27.66
CA ASN A 272 19.61 -42.06 27.15
C ASN A 272 20.22 -41.51 25.85
N THR A 273 21.31 -42.12 25.35
CA THR A 273 22.00 -41.66 24.13
C THR A 273 21.20 -41.79 22.81
N THR A 274 20.02 -42.41 22.84
CA THR A 274 19.13 -42.59 21.68
C THR A 274 17.89 -41.68 21.71
N CYS A 275 17.74 -40.82 22.73
CA CYS A 275 16.56 -39.96 22.91
C CYS A 275 16.50 -38.74 21.98
N GLY A 276 17.41 -38.61 21.01
CA GLY A 276 17.42 -37.53 20.01
C GLY A 276 18.04 -36.20 20.45
N ASP A 277 18.42 -36.01 21.72
CA ASP A 277 19.07 -34.79 22.20
C ASP A 277 20.60 -34.99 22.41
N PRO A 278 21.47 -34.29 21.66
CA PRO A 278 22.93 -34.32 21.87
C PRO A 278 23.37 -33.89 23.29
N CYS A 279 22.60 -33.02 23.96
CA CYS A 279 22.86 -32.61 25.35
C CYS A 279 22.73 -33.81 26.30
N ILE A 280 21.65 -34.61 26.15
CA ILE A 280 21.44 -35.80 26.97
C ILE A 280 22.54 -36.82 26.71
N ALA A 281 22.93 -37.04 25.45
CA ALA A 281 24.03 -37.95 25.12
C ALA A 281 25.35 -37.55 25.81
N ALA A 282 25.70 -36.25 25.82
CA ALA A 282 26.88 -35.73 26.50
C ALA A 282 26.79 -35.87 28.04
N ILE A 283 25.60 -35.63 28.64
CA ILE A 283 25.37 -35.87 30.08
C ILE A 283 25.51 -37.37 30.41
N CYS A 284 24.97 -38.27 29.58
CA CYS A 284 25.11 -39.71 29.78
C CYS A 284 26.56 -40.20 29.68
N GLU A 285 27.41 -39.55 28.86
CA GLU A 285 28.84 -39.85 28.77
C GLU A 285 29.62 -39.29 29.98
N ALA A 286 29.26 -38.08 30.45
CA ALA A 286 29.88 -37.44 31.60
C ALA A 286 29.53 -38.11 32.94
N ASP A 287 28.27 -38.54 33.11
CA ASP A 287 27.81 -39.33 34.25
C ASP A 287 26.76 -40.39 33.85
N PRO A 288 27.17 -41.65 33.61
CA PRO A 288 26.26 -42.74 33.25
C PRO A 288 25.15 -43.04 34.27
N ARG A 289 25.22 -42.50 35.50
CA ARG A 289 24.18 -42.66 36.53
C ARG A 289 22.96 -41.77 36.29
N CYS A 290 23.10 -40.76 35.42
CA CYS A 290 21.98 -39.92 34.99
C CYS A 290 21.09 -40.60 33.95
N CYS A 291 21.53 -41.69 33.30
CA CYS A 291 20.84 -42.27 32.15
C CYS A 291 20.57 -43.77 32.31
N THR A 292 19.71 -44.34 31.47
CA THR A 292 19.60 -45.80 31.34
C THR A 292 20.88 -46.37 30.69
N PRO A 293 21.63 -47.29 31.34
CA PRO A 293 22.81 -47.90 30.73
C PRO A 293 22.44 -48.89 29.62
N LEU A 294 22.82 -48.54 28.39
CA LEU A 294 22.54 -49.33 27.19
C LEU A 294 23.75 -50.16 26.72
N CYS A 295 23.47 -51.16 25.90
CA CYS A 295 24.44 -52.07 25.30
C CYS A 295 23.97 -52.51 23.91
N ASP A 296 24.87 -52.55 22.93
CA ASP A 296 24.50 -52.90 21.56
C ASP A 296 24.79 -54.38 21.27
N VAL A 297 23.75 -55.21 21.19
CA VAL A 297 23.89 -56.64 20.85
C VAL A 297 24.15 -56.91 19.36
N PHE A 298 24.06 -55.88 18.50
CA PHE A 298 24.22 -55.99 17.05
C PHE A 298 25.57 -55.45 16.56
N ASN A 299 26.32 -54.72 17.40
CA ASN A 299 27.68 -54.30 17.11
C ASN A 299 28.66 -55.50 17.17
N PRO A 300 29.30 -55.91 16.06
CA PRO A 300 30.18 -57.07 16.05
C PRO A 300 31.57 -56.79 16.66
N ASP A 301 31.95 -55.52 16.81
CA ASP A 301 33.28 -55.09 17.24
C ASP A 301 33.39 -54.88 18.77
N VAL A 302 32.26 -54.90 19.48
CA VAL A 302 32.19 -54.66 20.93
C VAL A 302 31.49 -55.83 21.62
N ASN A 303 32.03 -56.30 22.76
CA ASN A 303 31.33 -57.30 23.57
C ASN A 303 30.26 -56.59 24.44
N PRO A 304 28.95 -56.81 24.19
CA PRO A 304 27.89 -56.07 24.87
C PRO A 304 27.79 -56.37 26.37
N HIS A 305 28.24 -57.55 26.81
CA HIS A 305 28.31 -57.86 28.24
C HIS A 305 29.42 -57.07 28.93
N LEU A 306 30.56 -56.88 28.26
CA LEU A 306 31.69 -56.11 28.81
C LEU A 306 31.33 -54.62 28.97
N ALA A 307 30.54 -54.07 28.05
CA ALA A 307 29.97 -52.72 28.17
C ALA A 307 29.08 -52.60 29.43
N CYS A 308 28.20 -53.58 29.68
CA CYS A 308 27.40 -53.61 30.90
C CYS A 308 28.22 -53.81 32.18
N GLU A 309 29.31 -54.60 32.14
CA GLU A 309 30.21 -54.73 33.29
C GLU A 309 30.96 -53.44 33.61
N ALA A 310 31.24 -52.60 32.61
CA ALA A 310 31.80 -51.27 32.81
C ALA A 310 30.77 -50.28 33.39
N ALA A 311 29.53 -50.29 32.87
CA ALA A 311 28.50 -49.31 33.24
C ALA A 311 27.72 -49.65 34.53
N VAL A 312 27.50 -50.94 34.83
CA VAL A 312 26.69 -51.43 35.98
C VAL A 312 27.55 -52.26 36.98
N GLY A 313 28.82 -52.46 36.66
CA GLY A 313 29.81 -53.19 37.46
C GLY A 313 29.83 -54.70 37.20
N PRO A 314 30.80 -55.44 37.76
CA PRO A 314 31.05 -56.85 37.43
C PRO A 314 29.82 -57.77 37.62
N GLY A 315 29.67 -58.75 36.73
CA GLY A 315 28.54 -59.68 36.71
C GLY A 315 27.24 -59.11 36.12
N SER A 316 27.32 -57.98 35.42
CA SER A 316 26.21 -57.40 34.66
C SER A 316 26.19 -57.93 33.22
N MET A 317 25.01 -58.01 32.62
CA MET A 317 24.81 -58.58 31.29
C MET A 317 23.89 -57.71 30.44
N CYS A 318 24.13 -57.71 29.13
CA CYS A 318 23.21 -57.12 28.17
C CYS A 318 21.99 -58.03 27.96
N MET A 319 20.80 -57.44 27.95
CA MET A 319 19.52 -58.13 27.78
C MET A 319 18.90 -57.83 26.41
N ILE A 320 17.92 -58.65 26.00
CA ILE A 320 17.09 -58.38 24.82
C ILE A 320 16.37 -57.04 25.03
N GLY A 321 16.54 -56.11 24.08
CA GLY A 321 16.14 -54.71 24.23
C GLY A 321 17.28 -53.74 24.58
N ASN A 322 18.55 -54.16 24.42
CA ASN A 322 19.74 -53.31 24.53
C ASN A 322 19.94 -52.63 25.90
N LYS A 323 19.35 -53.17 26.97
CA LYS A 323 19.50 -52.69 28.35
C LYS A 323 20.45 -53.55 29.18
N CYS A 324 21.21 -52.93 30.08
CA CYS A 324 22.05 -53.63 31.04
C CYS A 324 21.29 -54.10 32.30
N SER A 325 21.50 -55.34 32.71
CA SER A 325 20.89 -55.99 33.88
C SER A 325 21.96 -56.64 34.76
N LYS A 326 21.64 -56.89 36.05
CA LYS A 326 22.55 -57.55 36.99
C LYS A 326 21.93 -58.80 37.61
N ILE A 327 22.71 -59.89 37.68
CA ILE A 327 22.26 -61.16 38.23
C ILE A 327 21.82 -60.98 39.69
N GLY A 328 20.55 -61.24 39.97
CA GLY A 328 19.95 -61.09 41.31
C GLY A 328 19.16 -59.80 41.54
N SER A 329 18.92 -58.98 40.51
CA SER A 329 18.04 -57.79 40.55
C SER A 329 18.47 -56.66 41.50
N VAL A 330 19.69 -56.71 42.05
CA VAL A 330 20.26 -55.66 42.90
C VAL A 330 21.21 -54.81 42.07
N CYS A 331 20.69 -53.68 41.58
CA CYS A 331 21.50 -52.64 40.95
C CYS A 331 22.43 -51.95 41.98
N PRO A 332 23.52 -51.30 41.53
CA PRO A 332 24.34 -50.44 42.39
C PRO A 332 23.48 -49.37 43.10
N PRO A 333 23.90 -48.79 44.25
CA PRO A 333 23.10 -47.81 45.00
C PRO A 333 22.71 -46.53 44.22
N GLU A 334 23.36 -46.30 43.08
CA GLU A 334 23.20 -45.13 42.23
C GLU A 334 22.34 -45.42 40.98
N LEU A 335 21.83 -46.65 40.84
CA LEU A 335 20.94 -47.09 39.77
C LEU A 335 19.73 -47.84 40.35
N ALA A 336 18.53 -47.58 39.85
CA ALA A 336 17.31 -48.27 40.26
C ALA A 336 16.99 -49.46 39.31
N PRO A 337 16.27 -50.50 39.75
CA PRO A 337 15.70 -51.49 38.85
C PRO A 337 14.43 -50.96 38.16
N ASP A 338 14.35 -51.01 36.83
CA ASP A 338 13.23 -50.48 36.02
C ASP A 338 11.96 -51.37 36.01
N GLY A 339 11.85 -52.31 36.96
CA GLY A 339 10.80 -53.32 37.00
C GLY A 339 10.99 -54.50 36.02
N SER A 340 11.88 -54.40 35.02
CA SER A 340 12.20 -55.48 34.06
C SER A 340 13.46 -56.28 34.41
N ASN A 341 14.03 -56.04 35.61
CA ASN A 341 15.38 -56.43 36.05
C ASN A 341 16.54 -55.72 35.33
N ALA A 342 16.29 -54.78 34.40
CA ALA A 342 17.34 -53.88 33.95
C ALA A 342 17.62 -52.79 35.00
N CYS A 343 18.84 -52.28 35.01
CA CYS A 343 19.20 -51.12 35.83
C CYS A 343 19.00 -49.85 35.01
N THR A 344 18.48 -48.79 35.63
CA THR A 344 18.28 -47.47 35.06
C THR A 344 18.84 -46.41 36.01
N GLY A 345 19.26 -45.27 35.45
CA GLY A 345 19.72 -44.11 36.22
C GLY A 345 18.59 -43.42 36.99
N SER A 346 18.93 -42.32 37.65
CA SER A 346 17.96 -41.40 38.26
C SER A 346 18.33 -39.97 37.91
N TRP A 347 17.36 -39.20 37.39
CA TRP A 347 17.59 -37.81 36.96
C TRP A 347 17.59 -36.83 38.14
N THR A 348 18.66 -36.91 38.93
CA THR A 348 18.83 -36.09 40.14
C THR A 348 19.27 -34.66 39.82
N GLN A 349 19.28 -33.78 40.83
CA GLN A 349 19.83 -32.41 40.70
C GLN A 349 21.25 -32.39 40.13
N ASN A 350 22.11 -33.38 40.42
CA ASN A 350 23.45 -33.46 39.82
C ASN A 350 23.40 -33.57 38.28
N CYS A 351 22.36 -34.20 37.71
CA CYS A 351 22.18 -34.34 36.27
C CYS A 351 21.71 -33.03 35.63
N VAL A 352 20.85 -32.28 36.33
CA VAL A 352 20.48 -30.90 35.98
C VAL A 352 21.69 -29.96 36.04
N ASP A 353 22.52 -30.07 37.08
CA ASP A 353 23.72 -29.24 37.26
C ASP A 353 24.77 -29.48 36.14
N LEU A 354 24.79 -30.68 35.53
CA LEU A 354 25.67 -30.99 34.40
C LEU A 354 25.29 -30.25 33.12
N VAL A 355 24.02 -29.85 32.92
CA VAL A 355 23.56 -29.14 31.72
C VAL A 355 24.41 -27.89 31.46
N ALA A 356 24.71 -27.12 32.51
CA ALA A 356 25.54 -25.90 32.43
C ALA A 356 27.00 -26.13 31.98
N THR A 357 27.45 -27.38 31.87
CA THR A 357 28.82 -27.74 31.47
C THR A 357 28.90 -28.67 30.26
N GLN A 358 27.85 -29.48 30.02
CA GLN A 358 27.81 -30.49 28.95
C GLN A 358 26.92 -30.07 27.75
N CYS A 359 26.12 -29.00 27.89
CA CYS A 359 25.13 -28.61 26.89
C CYS A 359 25.33 -27.15 26.45
N PRO A 360 26.12 -26.91 25.38
CA PRO A 360 26.30 -25.58 24.81
C PRO A 360 24.95 -24.91 24.51
N GLY A 361 24.78 -23.66 24.94
CA GLY A 361 23.55 -22.89 24.76
C GLY A 361 22.38 -23.22 25.71
N LYS A 362 22.44 -24.30 26.51
CA LYS A 362 21.37 -24.61 27.48
C LYS A 362 21.75 -24.13 28.89
N THR A 363 20.82 -23.46 29.57
CA THR A 363 20.98 -23.05 30.98
C THR A 363 19.70 -23.34 31.78
N CYS A 364 19.83 -24.05 32.91
CA CYS A 364 18.69 -24.42 33.76
C CYS A 364 18.33 -23.30 34.76
N VAL A 365 18.16 -22.08 34.28
CA VAL A 365 17.81 -20.93 35.14
C VAL A 365 16.31 -20.94 35.40
N SER A 366 15.90 -20.98 36.66
CA SER A 366 14.48 -21.02 37.08
C SER A 366 13.73 -19.69 36.94
N SER A 367 14.21 -18.81 36.05
CA SER A 367 13.62 -17.50 35.75
C SER A 367 13.85 -17.12 34.29
N SER A 368 13.50 -18.02 33.37
CA SER A 368 13.32 -17.65 31.97
C SER A 368 12.07 -16.78 31.84
N GLY A 369 12.26 -15.53 31.41
CA GLY A 369 11.18 -14.58 31.14
C GLY A 369 11.51 -13.78 29.88
N TRP A 370 10.50 -13.39 29.13
CA TRP A 370 10.67 -12.41 28.07
C TRP A 370 10.77 -11.04 28.76
N THR A 371 11.92 -10.38 28.63
CA THR A 371 12.24 -9.12 29.33
C THR A 371 12.53 -8.00 28.33
N ASP A 372 12.65 -6.75 28.80
CA ASP A 372 13.13 -5.59 28.02
C ASP A 372 14.37 -5.93 27.15
N THR A 373 15.26 -6.81 27.63
CA THR A 373 16.44 -7.26 26.86
C THR A 373 16.06 -8.16 25.69
N CYS A 374 15.03 -9.01 25.84
CA CYS A 374 14.48 -9.85 24.78
C CYS A 374 13.66 -9.02 23.77
N VAL A 375 12.91 -8.02 24.25
CA VAL A 375 12.21 -7.03 23.41
C VAL A 375 13.20 -6.25 22.55
N GLY A 376 14.26 -5.68 23.14
CA GLY A 376 15.30 -4.97 22.38
C GLY A 376 16.10 -5.87 21.41
N LEU A 377 16.26 -7.16 21.71
CA LEU A 377 16.80 -8.13 20.75
C LEU A 377 15.80 -8.40 19.60
N ALA A 378 14.50 -8.42 19.87
CA ALA A 378 13.49 -8.57 18.83
C ALA A 378 13.38 -7.34 17.91
N GLU A 379 13.46 -6.13 18.45
CA GLU A 379 13.57 -4.88 17.69
C GLU A 379 14.78 -4.94 16.74
N THR A 380 15.97 -5.18 17.30
CA THR A 380 17.24 -5.10 16.57
C THR A 380 17.49 -6.26 15.59
N MET A 381 17.08 -7.49 15.92
CA MET A 381 17.37 -8.69 15.13
C MET A 381 16.24 -9.14 14.18
N CYS A 382 15.03 -8.60 14.36
CA CYS A 382 13.85 -8.98 13.58
C CYS A 382 13.19 -7.80 12.85
N GLY A 383 13.68 -6.57 13.07
CA GLY A 383 13.09 -5.36 12.51
C GLY A 383 11.70 -5.04 13.06
N ALA A 384 11.39 -5.54 14.25
CA ALA A 384 10.12 -5.26 14.89
C ALA A 384 10.10 -3.81 15.37
N SER A 385 9.20 -3.00 14.80
CA SER A 385 8.82 -1.72 15.39
C SER A 385 7.97 -1.99 16.65
N CYS A 386 8.64 -2.35 17.73
CA CYS A 386 8.04 -2.44 19.05
C CYS A 386 7.91 -1.01 19.57
N GLU A 387 6.71 -0.44 19.49
CA GLU A 387 6.49 0.88 20.08
C GLU A 387 6.77 0.82 21.59
N ALA A 388 7.72 1.64 22.05
CA ALA A 388 8.07 1.74 23.46
C ALA A 388 6.88 2.28 24.27
N GLY A 389 6.03 1.36 24.74
CA GLY A 389 4.78 1.63 25.42
C GLY A 389 4.97 2.56 26.62
N GLY A 390 4.55 3.81 26.48
CA GLY A 390 4.54 4.74 27.59
C GLY A 390 3.52 4.29 28.65
N MET A 391 3.99 3.95 29.86
CA MET A 391 3.18 3.50 31.02
C MET A 391 2.36 2.19 30.85
N CYS A 392 2.13 1.71 29.64
CA CYS A 392 1.47 0.44 29.31
C CYS A 392 2.50 -0.70 29.16
N ALA A 393 2.11 -1.94 29.44
CA ALA A 393 2.98 -3.10 29.19
C ALA A 393 3.01 -3.51 27.70
N HIS A 394 1.97 -3.15 26.95
CA HIS A 394 1.84 -3.19 25.49
C HIS A 394 0.64 -2.32 25.08
N ASP A 395 0.40 -2.16 23.78
CA ASP A 395 -0.79 -1.45 23.30
C ASP A 395 -2.10 -2.20 23.66
N LYS A 396 -3.15 -1.46 24.02
CA LYS A 396 -4.49 -1.95 24.37
C LYS A 396 -5.19 -2.73 23.25
N CYS A 397 -4.77 -2.51 22.01
CA CYS A 397 -5.30 -3.19 20.84
C CYS A 397 -4.72 -4.58 20.57
N TYR A 398 -3.75 -5.03 21.37
CA TYR A 398 -3.12 -6.33 21.20
C TYR A 398 -3.21 -7.18 22.46
N THR A 399 -3.26 -8.50 22.28
CA THR A 399 -3.36 -9.44 23.40
C THR A 399 -2.02 -9.66 24.09
N GLY A 400 -2.03 -9.85 25.42
CA GLY A 400 -0.80 -10.05 26.18
C GLY A 400 -1.02 -10.13 27.70
N PRO A 401 0.02 -9.83 28.50
CA PRO A 401 -0.10 -9.64 29.94
C PRO A 401 -1.21 -8.66 30.33
N ARG A 402 -1.71 -8.71 31.57
CA ARG A 402 -2.68 -7.70 32.04
C ARG A 402 -2.16 -6.26 31.82
N LEU A 403 -3.01 -5.38 31.33
CA LEU A 403 -2.76 -3.94 31.37
C LEU A 403 -3.22 -3.34 32.69
N ALA A 404 -2.55 -2.27 33.14
CA ALA A 404 -2.90 -1.59 34.38
C ALA A 404 -3.98 -0.52 34.12
N GLU A 405 -4.99 -0.41 34.99
CA GLU A 405 -6.03 0.63 34.90
C GLU A 405 -5.48 2.06 34.71
N SER A 406 -4.26 2.34 35.19
CA SER A 406 -3.63 3.65 35.09
C SER A 406 -2.87 3.91 33.79
N CYS A 407 -2.78 2.95 32.87
CA CYS A 407 -1.89 3.05 31.71
C CYS A 407 -2.52 3.84 30.54
N ASP A 408 -3.79 3.61 30.23
CA ASP A 408 -4.54 4.34 29.21
C ASP A 408 -6.00 4.56 29.68
N PRO A 409 -6.65 5.71 29.39
CA PRO A 409 -8.03 5.98 29.81
C PRO A 409 -9.07 4.97 29.28
N CYS A 410 -8.86 4.41 28.09
CA CYS A 410 -9.68 3.33 27.55
C CYS A 410 -9.42 2.01 28.28
N VAL A 411 -8.17 1.70 28.62
CA VAL A 411 -7.88 0.53 29.46
C VAL A 411 -8.65 0.58 30.77
N ALA A 412 -8.72 1.74 31.44
CA ALA A 412 -9.56 1.92 32.63
C ALA A 412 -11.04 1.59 32.40
N LEU A 413 -11.61 1.99 31.25
CA LEU A 413 -13.00 1.69 30.88
C LEU A 413 -13.22 0.19 30.60
N VAL A 414 -12.28 -0.46 29.93
CA VAL A 414 -12.30 -1.91 29.71
C VAL A 414 -12.18 -2.67 31.04
N CYS A 415 -11.30 -2.24 31.95
CA CYS A 415 -11.18 -2.81 33.31
C CYS A 415 -12.48 -2.66 34.13
N GLU A 416 -13.22 -1.56 33.97
CA GLU A 416 -14.51 -1.35 34.64
C GLU A 416 -15.59 -2.31 34.11
N GLN A 417 -15.58 -2.61 32.81
CA GLN A 417 -16.53 -3.53 32.18
C GLN A 417 -16.18 -5.01 32.37
N GLU A 418 -14.90 -5.36 32.27
CA GLU A 418 -14.38 -6.73 32.36
C GLU A 418 -13.15 -6.76 33.30
N PRO A 419 -13.37 -6.81 34.63
CA PRO A 419 -12.28 -6.77 35.62
C PRO A 419 -11.26 -7.90 35.52
N SER A 420 -11.55 -8.96 34.74
CA SER A 420 -10.63 -10.05 34.48
C SER A 420 -9.42 -9.62 33.62
N CYS A 421 -9.59 -8.63 32.74
CA CYS A 421 -8.53 -8.07 31.88
C CYS A 421 -7.38 -7.41 32.66
N CYS A 422 -7.67 -6.93 33.87
CA CYS A 422 -6.77 -6.09 34.68
C CYS A 422 -6.46 -6.70 36.07
N ALA A 423 -7.06 -7.85 36.38
CA ALA A 423 -6.81 -8.59 37.61
C ALA A 423 -5.33 -9.00 37.72
N LEU A 424 -4.77 -9.05 38.94
CA LEU A 424 -3.35 -9.36 39.16
C LEU A 424 -2.87 -10.70 38.54
N ASN A 425 -3.77 -11.66 38.36
CA ASN A 425 -3.53 -12.95 37.71
C ASN A 425 -4.31 -13.09 36.38
N GLY A 426 -4.74 -11.98 35.79
CA GLY A 426 -5.44 -11.90 34.51
C GLY A 426 -4.49 -11.69 33.34
N GLU A 427 -5.06 -11.76 32.15
CA GLU A 427 -4.40 -11.57 30.86
C GLU A 427 -5.27 -10.63 30.01
N TRP A 428 -4.64 -9.80 29.18
CA TRP A 428 -5.33 -8.99 28.20
C TRP A 428 -5.68 -9.88 27.00
N THR A 429 -6.76 -10.65 27.15
CA THR A 429 -7.22 -11.60 26.12
C THR A 429 -7.85 -10.89 24.92
N GLN A 430 -8.14 -11.62 23.83
CA GLN A 430 -8.85 -11.06 22.67
C GLN A 430 -10.17 -10.36 23.08
N ARG A 431 -10.88 -10.90 24.07
CA ARG A 431 -12.10 -10.28 24.60
C ARG A 431 -11.86 -8.90 25.23
N CYS A 432 -10.66 -8.63 25.75
CA CYS A 432 -10.26 -7.32 26.26
C CYS A 432 -9.98 -6.33 25.11
N VAL A 433 -9.40 -6.83 24.00
CA VAL A 433 -9.23 -6.08 22.75
C VAL A 433 -10.57 -5.74 22.11
N ASP A 434 -11.50 -6.71 22.00
CA ASP A 434 -12.87 -6.49 21.48
C ASP A 434 -13.66 -5.44 22.30
N LEU A 435 -13.29 -5.26 23.57
CA LEU A 435 -13.86 -4.24 24.45
C LEU A 435 -13.27 -2.84 24.21
N VAL A 436 -12.13 -2.67 23.54
CA VAL A 436 -11.59 -1.34 23.20
C VAL A 436 -12.55 -0.59 22.28
N GLU A 437 -13.06 -1.25 21.23
CA GLU A 437 -14.05 -0.67 20.33
C GLU A 437 -15.37 -0.35 21.05
N THR A 438 -15.87 -1.28 21.85
CA THR A 438 -17.22 -1.17 22.45
C THR A 438 -17.28 -0.37 23.75
N ALA A 439 -16.17 -0.24 24.49
CA ALA A 439 -16.07 0.57 25.71
C ALA A 439 -15.61 2.00 25.44
N CYS A 440 -14.78 2.22 24.40
CA CYS A 440 -14.08 3.48 24.16
C CYS A 440 -14.40 4.12 22.81
N GLY A 441 -14.89 3.35 21.84
CA GLY A 441 -15.10 3.82 20.46
C GLY A 441 -13.81 3.91 19.63
N GLU A 442 -12.77 3.16 20.01
CA GLU A 442 -11.46 3.14 19.35
C GLU A 442 -11.30 1.86 18.52
N THR A 443 -10.94 1.98 17.24
CA THR A 443 -10.71 0.84 16.34
C THR A 443 -9.26 0.36 16.41
N CYS A 444 -9.06 -0.94 16.54
CA CYS A 444 -7.73 -1.54 16.71
C CYS A 444 -7.10 -1.99 15.38
N PRO A 445 -5.88 -1.54 15.06
CA PRO A 445 -5.26 -1.78 13.75
C PRO A 445 -4.79 -3.23 13.58
N GLN A 446 -4.79 -3.71 12.32
CA GLN A 446 -4.25 -5.03 12.00
C GLN A 446 -2.75 -5.15 12.25
N ARG A 447 -2.34 -6.28 12.84
CA ARG A 447 -0.93 -6.67 12.99
C ARG A 447 -0.40 -7.40 11.76
N GLY A 448 0.90 -7.27 11.53
CA GLY A 448 1.61 -8.03 10.51
C GLY A 448 1.35 -7.52 9.10
N LEU A 449 1.31 -6.21 8.90
CA LEU A 449 1.16 -5.64 7.56
C LEU A 449 2.52 -5.26 6.98
N CYS A 450 2.94 -5.94 5.91
CA CYS A 450 4.02 -5.42 5.07
C CYS A 450 3.60 -4.09 4.45
N LYS A 451 4.30 -3.02 4.78
CA LYS A 451 4.12 -1.67 4.22
C LYS A 451 5.37 -1.30 3.43
N SER A 452 5.20 -0.72 2.24
CA SER A 452 6.33 -0.18 1.48
C SER A 452 6.93 1.03 2.20
N TYR A 453 8.26 1.14 2.21
CA TYR A 453 8.92 2.34 2.69
C TYR A 453 8.63 3.54 1.79
N LEU A 454 8.42 4.70 2.40
CA LEU A 454 8.25 5.96 1.68
C LEU A 454 9.61 6.48 1.15
N PRO A 455 9.61 7.33 0.11
CA PRO A 455 10.83 8.02 -0.30
C PRO A 455 11.42 8.82 0.87
N ASN A 456 12.72 8.66 1.10
CA ASN A 456 13.49 9.32 2.17
C ASN A 456 13.17 8.82 3.59
N GLU A 457 12.40 7.74 3.75
CA GLU A 457 12.16 7.09 5.03
C GLU A 457 13.33 6.20 5.44
N THR A 458 13.81 6.37 6.68
CA THR A 458 14.72 5.44 7.36
C THR A 458 13.98 4.66 8.43
N ASN A 459 14.47 3.46 8.73
CA ASN A 459 14.17 2.76 9.96
C ASN A 459 14.86 3.51 11.12
N PRO A 460 14.13 4.12 12.08
CA PRO A 460 14.72 4.91 13.16
C PRO A 460 15.60 4.07 14.11
N ASP A 461 15.31 2.78 14.22
CA ASP A 461 15.99 1.86 15.15
C ASP A 461 17.28 1.28 14.55
N CYS A 462 17.45 1.35 13.22
CA CYS A 462 18.68 0.97 12.56
C CYS A 462 19.74 2.07 12.61
N GLY A 463 20.60 2.06 13.62
CA GLY A 463 21.78 2.94 13.67
C GLY A 463 22.84 2.68 12.58
N GLY A 464 22.78 1.51 11.92
CA GLY A 464 23.72 1.07 10.89
C GLY A 464 23.26 1.35 9.46
N VAL A 465 23.69 0.50 8.53
CA VAL A 465 23.18 0.40 7.16
C VAL A 465 22.02 -0.61 7.13
N ASP A 466 21.07 -0.46 6.23
CA ASP A 466 19.98 -1.43 6.02
C ASP A 466 19.66 -1.43 4.52
N LEU A 467 19.96 -2.50 3.77
CA LEU A 467 19.81 -2.48 2.30
C LEU A 467 18.63 -3.31 1.82
N THR A 468 17.68 -2.62 1.22
CA THR A 468 16.50 -3.24 0.61
C THR A 468 16.58 -3.15 -0.91
N LEU A 469 15.94 -4.11 -1.58
CA LEU A 469 15.67 -4.05 -3.01
C LEU A 469 14.20 -3.75 -3.24
N GLY A 470 13.88 -2.65 -3.91
CA GLY A 470 12.52 -2.43 -4.42
C GLY A 470 12.22 -3.37 -5.59
N VAL A 471 11.03 -3.30 -6.17
CA VAL A 471 10.68 -4.05 -7.38
C VAL A 471 11.49 -3.51 -8.58
N PRO A 472 12.35 -4.32 -9.24
CA PRO A 472 13.03 -3.95 -10.47
C PRO A 472 12.05 -3.64 -11.60
N CYS A 473 12.49 -2.84 -12.55
CA CYS A 473 11.71 -2.41 -13.70
C CYS A 473 12.65 -1.80 -14.75
N GLY A 474 12.27 -1.81 -16.02
CA GLY A 474 12.95 -1.09 -17.10
C GLY A 474 14.43 -1.44 -17.32
N GLY A 475 14.89 -2.61 -16.83
CA GLY A 475 16.32 -2.98 -16.83
C GLY A 475 17.12 -2.34 -15.69
N THR A 476 16.45 -1.81 -14.66
CA THR A 476 17.04 -1.20 -13.46
C THR A 476 16.57 -1.88 -12.19
N ILE A 477 17.44 -1.93 -11.19
CA ILE A 477 17.19 -2.46 -9.85
C ILE A 477 17.28 -1.30 -8.86
N PRO A 478 16.19 -0.88 -8.19
CA PRO A 478 16.25 0.10 -7.13
C PRO A 478 16.84 -0.54 -5.87
N VAL A 479 17.99 -0.02 -5.44
CA VAL A 479 18.66 -0.37 -4.17
C VAL A 479 18.49 0.79 -3.22
N CYS A 480 17.86 0.56 -2.08
CA CYS A 480 17.59 1.57 -1.07
C CYS A 480 18.43 1.33 0.18
N ASN A 481 18.78 2.41 0.90
CA ASN A 481 19.39 2.33 2.22
C ASN A 481 18.43 2.86 3.27
N ARG A 482 17.80 1.96 4.03
CA ARG A 482 16.84 2.28 5.08
C ARG A 482 17.50 2.47 6.45
N GLY A 483 18.81 2.28 6.56
CA GLY A 483 19.57 2.54 7.78
C GLY A 483 19.96 4.01 7.96
N ASN A 484 20.34 4.40 9.18
CA ASN A 484 20.75 5.78 9.50
C ASN A 484 22.24 6.08 9.23
N THR A 485 23.02 5.12 8.71
CA THR A 485 24.41 5.29 8.25
C THR A 485 24.49 5.13 6.73
N GLN A 486 25.30 5.96 6.05
CA GLN A 486 25.54 5.87 4.60
C GLN A 486 26.15 4.51 4.20
N ALA A 487 25.54 3.84 3.23
CA ALA A 487 26.07 2.61 2.64
C ALA A 487 27.21 2.92 1.64
N PRO A 488 28.29 2.12 1.60
CA PRO A 488 29.40 2.32 0.67
C PRO A 488 29.03 1.97 -0.78
N ALA A 489 29.80 2.44 -1.75
CA ALA A 489 29.72 1.94 -3.13
C ALA A 489 30.38 0.54 -3.26
N GLY A 490 29.99 -0.23 -4.28
CA GLY A 490 30.62 -1.50 -4.65
C GLY A 490 29.91 -2.75 -4.10
N ILE A 491 28.72 -2.60 -3.51
CA ILE A 491 27.93 -3.70 -2.93
C ILE A 491 27.43 -4.62 -4.06
N GLU A 492 27.64 -5.94 -3.94
CA GLU A 492 27.16 -6.91 -4.93
C GLU A 492 25.63 -7.05 -4.91
N ILE A 493 25.05 -7.20 -6.11
CA ILE A 493 23.72 -7.73 -6.32
C ILE A 493 23.87 -9.08 -7.03
N ARG A 494 23.32 -10.15 -6.43
CA ARG A 494 23.33 -11.50 -7.01
C ARG A 494 21.97 -11.91 -7.53
N ALA A 495 21.99 -12.59 -8.66
CA ALA A 495 20.82 -13.20 -9.28
C ALA A 495 20.86 -14.73 -9.15
N TYR A 496 19.67 -15.28 -8.95
CA TYR A 496 19.39 -16.71 -8.86
C TYR A 496 18.34 -17.07 -9.92
N SER A 497 18.29 -18.35 -10.31
CA SER A 497 17.24 -18.82 -11.22
C SER A 497 15.85 -18.61 -10.62
N ALA A 498 14.83 -18.37 -11.45
CA ALA A 498 13.46 -18.24 -10.99
C ALA A 498 13.01 -19.48 -10.20
N GLY A 499 12.43 -19.27 -9.01
CA GLY A 499 12.03 -20.36 -8.10
C GLY A 499 13.21 -21.09 -7.46
N ALA A 500 14.35 -20.42 -7.27
CA ALA A 500 15.46 -20.91 -6.45
C ALA A 500 15.13 -20.94 -4.95
N GLY A 501 14.07 -20.25 -4.52
CA GLY A 501 13.57 -20.27 -3.15
C GLY A 501 14.54 -19.66 -2.15
N GLN A 502 15.29 -18.64 -2.58
CA GLN A 502 16.17 -17.83 -1.75
C GLN A 502 15.41 -16.74 -1.00
N LEU A 503 14.30 -16.24 -1.55
CA LEU A 503 13.40 -15.34 -0.82
C LEU A 503 12.94 -16.00 0.50
N PRO A 504 13.22 -15.38 1.66
CA PRO A 504 12.88 -15.95 2.95
C PRO A 504 11.38 -15.83 3.23
N SER A 505 10.90 -16.67 4.14
CA SER A 505 9.55 -16.60 4.70
C SER A 505 9.55 -17.20 6.09
N SER A 506 8.56 -16.87 6.92
CA SER A 506 8.42 -17.23 8.36
C SER A 506 8.49 -18.72 8.77
N ALA A 507 8.86 -19.64 7.88
CA ALA A 507 9.36 -20.95 8.27
C ALA A 507 10.70 -20.79 9.04
N PRO A 508 10.79 -21.17 10.35
CA PRO A 508 11.94 -20.83 11.19
C PRO A 508 13.30 -21.27 10.63
N GLY A 509 13.35 -22.41 9.94
CA GLY A 509 14.56 -22.92 9.30
C GLY A 509 15.02 -22.19 8.03
N ARG A 510 14.20 -21.32 7.43
CA ARG A 510 14.62 -20.48 6.27
C ARG A 510 15.06 -19.08 6.66
N ILE A 511 14.56 -18.56 7.78
CA ILE A 511 14.91 -17.22 8.26
C ILE A 511 16.35 -17.14 8.78
N LEU A 512 16.89 -18.23 9.35
CA LEU A 512 18.32 -18.30 9.72
C LEU A 512 19.25 -18.29 8.49
N ASP A 513 18.76 -18.81 7.34
CA ASP A 513 19.47 -18.79 6.07
C ASP A 513 19.20 -17.51 5.24
N ALA A 514 18.27 -16.65 5.64
CA ALA A 514 17.86 -15.44 4.91
C ALA A 514 19.02 -14.46 4.66
N CYS A 515 19.86 -14.28 5.69
CA CYS A 515 21.09 -13.47 5.62
C CYS A 515 22.27 -14.22 5.00
N ASN A 516 22.09 -15.48 4.59
CA ASN A 516 23.15 -16.33 4.05
C ASN A 516 22.75 -17.06 2.74
N PRO A 517 22.17 -16.36 1.74
CA PRO A 517 21.78 -16.99 0.48
C PRO A 517 23.02 -17.55 -0.24
N THR A 518 23.00 -18.84 -0.58
CA THR A 518 24.19 -19.55 -1.04
C THR A 518 24.23 -19.70 -2.56
N GLY A 519 25.33 -19.22 -3.16
CA GLY A 519 25.57 -19.31 -4.60
C GLY A 519 25.25 -18.00 -5.33
N GLY A 520 24.37 -18.10 -6.33
CA GLY A 520 24.01 -17.00 -7.22
C GLY A 520 25.14 -16.60 -8.19
N THR A 521 24.79 -15.83 -9.21
CA THR A 521 25.77 -15.14 -10.07
C THR A 521 25.71 -13.65 -9.80
N VAL A 522 26.88 -13.00 -9.67
CA VAL A 522 26.96 -11.54 -9.54
C VAL A 522 26.41 -10.90 -10.81
N ALA A 523 25.30 -10.17 -10.67
CA ALA A 523 24.61 -9.52 -11.77
C ALA A 523 25.17 -8.10 -12.00
N CYS A 524 25.39 -7.36 -10.91
CA CYS A 524 25.91 -5.99 -10.92
C CYS A 524 26.39 -5.58 -9.52
N THR A 525 26.93 -4.36 -9.40
CA THR A 525 27.40 -3.77 -8.14
C THR A 525 26.95 -2.32 -8.02
N THR A 526 26.66 -1.82 -6.82
CA THR A 526 26.31 -0.40 -6.61
C THR A 526 27.46 0.52 -7.05
N ALA A 527 27.16 1.54 -7.86
CA ALA A 527 28.19 2.44 -8.42
C ALA A 527 28.51 3.65 -7.53
N LEU A 528 27.61 3.97 -6.59
CA LEU A 528 27.67 5.14 -5.71
C LEU A 528 27.36 4.71 -4.27
N PRO A 529 27.82 5.45 -3.25
CA PRO A 529 27.30 5.30 -1.90
C PRO A 529 25.82 5.71 -1.85
N ILE A 530 25.08 5.15 -0.88
CA ILE A 530 23.64 5.39 -0.72
C ILE A 530 23.41 6.04 0.64
N ASP A 531 22.95 7.29 0.64
CA ASP A 531 22.65 8.03 1.87
C ASP A 531 21.43 7.46 2.61
N PRO A 532 21.30 7.69 3.93
CA PRO A 532 20.14 7.27 4.71
C PRO A 532 18.81 7.73 4.10
N GLY A 533 17.90 6.78 3.87
CA GLY A 533 16.56 6.96 3.30
C GLY A 533 16.52 7.06 1.77
N GLU A 534 17.68 7.17 1.11
CA GLU A 534 17.78 7.33 -0.33
C GLU A 534 17.86 5.98 -1.06
N CYS A 535 17.57 6.01 -2.36
CA CYS A 535 17.72 4.85 -3.25
C CYS A 535 18.44 5.22 -4.55
N ILE A 536 19.11 4.24 -5.15
CA ILE A 536 19.74 4.35 -6.47
C ILE A 536 19.21 3.27 -7.42
N SER A 537 18.95 3.63 -8.68
CA SER A 537 18.66 2.66 -9.74
C SER A 537 19.97 2.10 -10.32
N VAL A 538 20.26 0.84 -10.05
CA VAL A 538 21.41 0.12 -10.63
C VAL A 538 21.00 -0.49 -11.97
N ALA A 539 21.72 -0.14 -13.04
CA ALA A 539 21.44 -0.57 -14.42
C ALA A 539 22.56 -1.50 -14.96
N ASP A 540 22.41 -1.94 -16.21
CA ASP A 540 23.39 -2.74 -16.97
C ASP A 540 23.76 -4.10 -16.33
N CYS A 541 22.88 -4.64 -15.48
CA CYS A 541 23.06 -5.91 -14.79
C CYS A 541 23.05 -7.11 -15.76
N ALA A 542 24.04 -7.99 -15.64
CA ALA A 542 24.29 -9.05 -16.62
C ALA A 542 23.47 -10.32 -16.34
N GLY A 543 22.91 -10.91 -17.40
CA GLY A 543 22.32 -12.26 -17.37
C GLY A 543 20.92 -12.36 -16.76
N LEU A 544 20.26 -11.24 -16.47
CA LEU A 544 18.93 -11.20 -15.87
C LEU A 544 17.82 -11.59 -16.85
N THR A 545 16.83 -12.33 -16.35
CA THR A 545 15.57 -12.65 -17.03
C THR A 545 14.43 -12.62 -16.03
N ASP A 546 13.22 -12.29 -16.49
CA ASP A 546 12.04 -12.14 -15.64
C ASP A 546 11.78 -13.38 -14.76
N GLY A 547 11.41 -13.12 -13.50
CA GLY A 547 11.23 -14.14 -12.47
C GLY A 547 12.51 -14.53 -11.71
N MET A 548 13.70 -14.08 -12.11
CA MET A 548 14.94 -14.33 -11.35
C MET A 548 14.91 -13.63 -9.99
N GLU A 549 15.21 -14.38 -8.92
CA GLU A 549 15.34 -13.83 -7.57
C GLU A 549 16.66 -13.04 -7.44
N LEU A 550 16.59 -11.90 -6.77
CA LEU A 550 17.70 -10.96 -6.57
C LEU A 550 17.95 -10.72 -5.09
N PHE A 551 19.22 -10.60 -4.70
CA PHE A 551 19.64 -10.20 -3.36
C PHE A 551 20.75 -9.16 -3.42
N VAL A 552 20.62 -8.08 -2.65
CA VAL A 552 21.71 -7.14 -2.37
C VAL A 552 22.51 -7.56 -1.14
N ASN A 553 23.79 -7.22 -1.12
CA ASN A 553 24.73 -7.49 -0.02
C ASN A 553 24.83 -8.98 0.42
N PRO A 554 25.03 -9.93 -0.52
CA PRO A 554 25.20 -11.33 -0.17
C PRO A 554 26.50 -11.60 0.61
N PRO A 555 26.61 -12.75 1.30
CA PRO A 555 27.80 -13.15 2.04
C PRO A 555 29.07 -13.25 1.18
N GLY A 556 30.15 -12.64 1.67
CA GLY A 556 31.42 -12.54 0.97
C GLY A 556 32.48 -11.77 1.75
N PRO A 557 33.67 -11.55 1.16
CA PRO A 557 34.75 -10.80 1.79
C PRO A 557 34.48 -9.29 1.90
N ASP A 558 33.55 -8.77 1.09
CA ASP A 558 33.22 -7.33 0.97
C ASP A 558 31.77 -7.02 1.43
N THR A 559 31.12 -7.93 2.17
CA THR A 559 29.77 -7.75 2.73
C THR A 559 29.73 -6.59 3.73
N VAL A 560 28.74 -5.72 3.59
CA VAL A 560 28.43 -4.63 4.52
C VAL A 560 27.71 -5.18 5.74
N VAL A 561 27.99 -4.67 6.93
CA VAL A 561 27.24 -5.03 8.14
C VAL A 561 25.95 -4.22 8.18
N GLU A 562 24.82 -4.92 8.18
CA GLU A 562 23.47 -4.35 8.19
C GLU A 562 22.76 -4.56 9.52
N CYS A 563 21.69 -3.80 9.75
CA CYS A 563 20.75 -4.07 10.84
C CYS A 563 19.87 -5.27 10.50
N GLN A 564 19.30 -5.29 9.29
CA GLN A 564 18.50 -6.37 8.75
C GLN A 564 19.13 -6.79 7.42
N CYS A 565 19.46 -8.07 7.30
CA CYS A 565 20.09 -8.67 6.11
C CYS A 565 19.15 -9.64 5.38
N GLY A 566 17.93 -9.79 5.87
CA GLY A 566 16.93 -10.72 5.36
C GLY A 566 15.75 -10.06 4.64
N ASN A 567 15.71 -8.72 4.55
CA ASN A 567 14.77 -7.91 3.73
C ASN A 567 15.42 -7.42 2.41
N ASN A 568 16.59 -7.95 2.08
CA ASN A 568 17.45 -7.58 0.94
C ASN A 568 16.97 -8.17 -0.41
N GLY A 569 15.84 -8.88 -0.42
CA GLY A 569 15.36 -9.68 -1.54
C GLY A 569 14.38 -8.94 -2.44
N SER A 570 14.37 -9.33 -3.73
CA SER A 570 13.37 -8.90 -4.70
C SER A 570 13.36 -9.85 -5.91
N VAL A 571 12.51 -9.62 -6.91
CA VAL A 571 12.41 -10.46 -8.13
C VAL A 571 12.47 -9.59 -9.37
N TYR A 572 13.38 -9.94 -10.29
CA TYR A 572 13.57 -9.22 -11.53
C TYR A 572 12.36 -9.34 -12.46
N GLN A 573 11.95 -8.20 -13.05
CA GLN A 573 11.00 -8.12 -14.15
C GLN A 573 11.43 -7.07 -15.19
N SER A 574 10.91 -7.20 -16.41
CA SER A 574 11.21 -6.28 -17.52
C SER A 574 10.15 -5.19 -17.77
N ALA A 575 9.10 -5.12 -16.96
CA ALA A 575 8.03 -4.12 -17.05
C ALA A 575 8.54 -2.67 -16.92
N GLU A 576 7.79 -1.69 -17.42
CA GLU A 576 8.21 -0.27 -17.35
C GLU A 576 8.16 0.27 -15.92
N CYS A 577 9.10 1.14 -15.56
CA CYS A 577 9.15 1.74 -14.23
C CYS A 577 8.09 2.82 -14.05
N GLN A 578 7.56 2.92 -12.83
CA GLN A 578 6.73 4.05 -12.39
C GLN A 578 7.40 4.77 -11.21
N SER A 579 6.89 5.96 -10.86
CA SER A 579 7.23 6.58 -9.57
C SER A 579 6.52 5.80 -8.45
N PRO A 580 7.13 5.58 -7.27
CA PRO A 580 6.49 4.86 -6.18
C PRO A 580 5.14 5.50 -5.79
N GLY A 581 4.07 4.70 -5.72
CA GLY A 581 2.79 5.14 -5.17
C GLY A 581 2.88 5.35 -3.65
N CYS A 582 2.10 6.22 -3.01
CA CYS A 582 0.99 7.05 -3.47
C CYS A 582 1.03 8.38 -2.68
N ILE A 583 0.65 9.51 -3.29
CA ILE A 583 0.75 10.83 -2.62
C ILE A 583 -0.59 11.54 -2.54
N ALA A 584 -1.03 11.77 -1.30
CA ALA A 584 -2.00 12.80 -0.92
C ALA A 584 -1.44 14.17 -1.31
N THR A 585 -1.67 14.60 -2.56
CA THR A 585 -1.05 15.82 -3.06
C THR A 585 -1.51 17.02 -2.24
N ALA A 586 -0.55 17.72 -1.64
CA ALA A 586 -0.79 18.85 -0.76
C ALA A 586 -0.02 20.07 -1.27
N SER A 587 -0.73 21.04 -1.84
CA SER A 587 -0.17 22.34 -2.20
C SER A 587 -0.12 23.22 -0.95
N ILE A 588 1.08 23.34 -0.37
CA ILE A 588 1.32 24.22 0.78
C ILE A 588 1.42 25.66 0.28
N SER A 589 0.40 26.46 0.55
CA SER A 589 0.46 27.92 0.37
C SER A 589 0.87 28.56 1.70
N LEU A 590 2.09 29.10 1.75
CA LEU A 590 2.55 29.90 2.87
C LEU A 590 1.85 31.25 2.83
N VAL A 591 0.98 31.52 3.82
CA VAL A 591 0.35 32.84 3.96
C VAL A 591 1.33 33.79 4.63
N ARG A 592 2.28 34.28 3.84
CA ARG A 592 3.29 35.24 4.28
C ARG A 592 2.62 36.60 4.57
N PRO A 593 2.98 37.30 5.66
CA PRO A 593 2.59 38.68 5.85
C PRO A 593 3.09 39.53 4.68
N VAL A 594 2.29 40.51 4.25
CA VAL A 594 2.62 41.36 3.10
C VAL A 594 3.06 42.72 3.58
N THR A 595 4.08 43.27 2.93
CA THR A 595 4.60 44.61 3.17
C THR A 595 4.78 45.36 1.85
N LEU A 596 4.10 46.50 1.71
CA LEU A 596 4.20 47.37 0.54
C LEU A 596 5.06 48.60 0.82
N PHE A 597 5.99 48.91 -0.08
CA PHE A 597 6.57 50.25 -0.17
C PHE A 597 5.80 51.04 -1.23
N VAL A 598 4.91 51.93 -0.78
CA VAL A 598 4.10 52.79 -1.64
C VAL A 598 4.84 54.10 -1.87
N SER A 599 5.08 54.43 -3.14
CA SER A 599 5.85 55.60 -3.55
C SER A 599 5.05 56.47 -4.52
N LEU A 600 4.50 57.58 -4.03
CA LEU A 600 3.60 58.47 -4.79
C LEU A 600 4.33 59.69 -5.35
N ASP A 601 4.17 59.91 -6.65
CA ASP A 601 4.59 61.10 -7.37
C ASP A 601 3.89 62.37 -6.84
N LYS A 602 4.68 63.40 -6.58
CA LYS A 602 4.31 64.71 -6.01
C LYS A 602 4.86 65.84 -6.88
N SER A 603 5.19 65.55 -8.14
CA SER A 603 5.73 66.51 -9.11
C SER A 603 4.71 67.59 -9.50
N LEU A 604 5.16 68.61 -10.23
CA LEU A 604 4.29 69.74 -10.60
C LEU A 604 3.12 69.33 -11.54
N SER A 605 3.23 68.22 -12.28
CA SER A 605 2.13 67.73 -13.15
C SER A 605 0.92 67.23 -12.37
N MET A 606 1.11 66.77 -11.13
CA MET A 606 0.04 66.42 -10.20
C MET A 606 -0.82 67.62 -9.77
N VAL A 607 -0.39 68.86 -10.06
CA VAL A 607 -1.15 70.09 -9.75
C VAL A 607 -2.14 70.44 -10.85
N ARG A 608 -3.44 70.37 -10.54
CA ARG A 608 -4.35 71.53 -10.61
C ARG A 608 -5.64 71.30 -9.81
N ASN A 609 -6.28 72.42 -9.48
CA ASN A 609 -7.21 72.58 -8.36
C ASN A 609 -8.35 73.56 -8.70
N ASN A 610 -9.31 73.63 -7.76
CA ASN A 610 -10.18 74.78 -7.40
C ASN A 610 -11.65 74.71 -7.85
N ALA A 611 -12.44 73.87 -7.18
CA ALA A 611 -13.82 74.14 -6.72
C ALA A 611 -14.92 74.60 -7.71
N ASN A 612 -14.64 74.81 -9.00
CA ASN A 612 -15.59 75.33 -10.01
C ASN A 612 -15.16 75.09 -11.48
N GLU A 613 -14.09 74.34 -11.76
CA GLU A 613 -13.65 74.00 -13.13
C GLU A 613 -13.53 72.46 -13.33
N ASP A 614 -13.25 72.06 -14.58
CA ASP A 614 -13.45 70.70 -15.11
C ASP A 614 -12.67 69.60 -14.36
N VAL A 615 -13.40 68.72 -13.66
CA VAL A 615 -12.87 67.60 -12.88
C VAL A 615 -12.32 66.44 -13.75
N SER A 616 -12.17 66.62 -15.07
CA SER A 616 -11.56 65.61 -15.94
C SER A 616 -10.03 65.53 -15.84
N ASP A 617 -9.37 66.57 -15.32
CA ASP A 617 -7.91 66.65 -15.22
C ASP A 617 -7.37 66.55 -13.77
N ASP A 618 -8.23 66.41 -12.76
CA ASP A 618 -7.85 66.30 -11.35
C ASP A 618 -6.98 65.06 -11.08
N ARG A 619 -5.90 65.23 -10.30
CA ARG A 619 -4.89 64.18 -10.06
C ARG A 619 -4.57 63.99 -8.60
N TRP A 620 -4.08 65.04 -7.93
CA TRP A 620 -3.59 64.94 -6.56
C TRP A 620 -4.67 64.53 -5.54
N GLU A 621 -5.80 65.25 -5.49
CA GLU A 621 -6.91 64.96 -4.58
C GLU A 621 -7.49 63.54 -4.78
N PRO A 622 -7.93 63.13 -5.99
CA PRO A 622 -8.44 61.77 -6.18
C PRO A 622 -7.39 60.66 -5.97
N ALA A 623 -6.10 60.91 -6.23
CA ALA A 623 -5.06 59.92 -5.98
C ALA A 623 -4.75 59.74 -4.48
N THR A 624 -4.69 60.84 -3.73
CA THR A 624 -4.47 60.80 -2.27
C THR A 624 -5.70 60.25 -1.53
N ASP A 625 -6.90 60.58 -1.97
CA ASP A 625 -8.13 59.98 -1.46
C ASP A 625 -8.22 58.47 -1.72
N ALA A 626 -7.75 57.98 -2.88
CA ALA A 626 -7.72 56.54 -3.16
C ALA A 626 -6.80 55.76 -2.21
N LEU A 627 -5.67 56.37 -1.81
CA LEU A 627 -4.77 55.78 -0.81
C LEU A 627 -5.41 55.77 0.57
N LYS A 628 -6.10 56.86 0.97
CA LYS A 628 -6.88 56.89 2.22
C LYS A 628 -7.96 55.81 2.24
N ASP A 629 -8.76 55.70 1.17
CA ASP A 629 -9.81 54.68 1.00
C ASP A 629 -9.27 53.22 0.93
N PHE A 630 -7.97 53.05 0.70
CA PHE A 630 -7.28 51.76 0.66
C PHE A 630 -6.65 51.40 2.02
N PHE A 631 -6.13 52.40 2.75
CA PHE A 631 -5.62 52.22 4.11
C PHE A 631 -6.74 52.04 5.13
N ALA A 632 -7.86 52.75 4.96
CA ALA A 632 -9.08 52.61 5.75
C ALA A 632 -10.01 51.46 5.28
N ASP A 633 -9.53 50.58 4.39
CA ASP A 633 -10.27 49.38 3.97
C ASP A 633 -10.00 48.24 4.98
N PRO A 634 -11.02 47.71 5.69
CA PRO A 634 -10.81 46.59 6.62
C PRO A 634 -10.15 45.37 5.96
N GLU A 635 -10.37 45.13 4.67
CA GLU A 635 -9.70 44.03 3.94
C GLU A 635 -8.18 44.22 3.77
N SER A 636 -7.64 45.41 4.13
CA SER A 636 -6.21 45.71 4.24
C SER A 636 -5.62 45.35 5.61
N ALA A 637 -6.40 44.77 6.54
CA ALA A 637 -5.89 44.27 7.81
C ALA A 637 -4.72 43.28 7.62
N GLY A 638 -3.69 43.43 8.46
CA GLY A 638 -2.43 42.68 8.39
C GLY A 638 -1.41 43.23 7.40
N LEU A 639 -1.76 44.24 6.57
CA LEU A 639 -0.84 44.82 5.60
C LEU A 639 0.19 45.75 6.26
N GLY A 640 1.48 45.49 6.01
CA GLY A 640 2.55 46.42 6.30
C GLY A 640 2.62 47.47 5.20
N VAL A 641 2.71 48.76 5.55
CA VAL A 641 2.82 49.84 4.57
C VAL A 641 3.88 50.84 5.00
N ALA A 642 4.94 50.94 4.21
CA ALA A 642 5.86 52.07 4.22
C ALA A 642 5.45 53.05 3.11
N LEU A 643 5.39 54.35 3.43
CA LEU A 643 4.96 55.39 2.48
C LEU A 643 6.09 56.36 2.15
N ARG A 644 6.22 56.72 0.87
CA ARG A 644 7.14 57.75 0.36
C ARG A 644 6.45 58.66 -0.64
N PHE A 645 6.84 59.94 -0.64
CA PHE A 645 6.53 60.90 -1.70
C PHE A 645 7.79 61.29 -2.47
N TRP A 646 7.67 61.55 -3.76
CA TRP A 646 8.78 61.99 -4.61
C TRP A 646 8.28 62.97 -5.68
N PRO A 647 8.93 64.12 -5.93
CA PRO A 647 10.09 64.65 -5.23
C PRO A 647 9.75 65.11 -3.80
N HIS A 648 10.53 64.66 -2.81
CA HIS A 648 10.43 65.18 -1.44
C HIS A 648 11.76 65.08 -0.67
N ASN A 649 12.18 66.16 -0.01
CA ASN A 649 13.49 66.27 0.67
C ASN A 649 13.53 65.82 2.14
N ASN A 650 12.40 65.40 2.71
CA ASN A 650 12.28 64.97 4.11
C ASN A 650 11.68 63.54 4.14
N PRO A 651 12.21 62.57 4.91
CA PRO A 651 13.36 62.63 5.82
C PRO A 651 14.76 62.63 5.13
N GLY A 652 14.84 62.48 3.81
CA GLY A 652 16.08 62.65 3.05
C GLY A 652 15.82 63.17 1.64
N ASN A 653 16.87 63.60 0.94
CA ASN A 653 16.78 64.11 -0.44
C ASN A 653 16.21 63.06 -1.39
N CYS A 654 15.06 63.37 -2.00
CA CYS A 654 14.48 62.62 -3.11
C CYS A 654 14.00 63.55 -4.24
N ASN A 655 14.62 64.73 -4.38
CA ASN A 655 14.27 65.69 -5.43
C ASN A 655 15.13 65.57 -6.69
N GLY A 656 16.19 64.74 -6.66
CA GLY A 656 17.29 64.80 -7.61
C GLY A 656 18.22 65.97 -7.31
N ASP A 657 19.50 65.68 -7.10
CA ASP A 657 20.54 66.69 -7.00
C ASP A 657 21.34 66.79 -8.32
N PRO A 658 22.26 67.77 -8.47
CA PRO A 658 23.08 67.91 -9.67
C PRO A 658 24.04 66.74 -9.96
N TYR A 659 24.14 65.77 -9.04
CA TYR A 659 25.02 64.59 -9.11
C TYR A 659 24.23 63.28 -9.22
N CYS A 660 22.89 63.36 -9.33
CA CYS A 660 21.97 62.23 -9.42
C CYS A 660 22.04 61.28 -8.21
N GLN A 661 22.19 61.83 -6.99
CA GLN A 661 22.14 61.09 -5.73
C GLN A 661 20.71 60.99 -5.20
N TYR A 662 20.30 59.77 -4.82
CA TYR A 662 18.91 59.42 -4.49
C TYR A 662 18.75 58.60 -3.21
N ASP A 663 19.78 58.48 -2.38
CA ASP A 663 19.77 57.63 -1.19
C ASP A 663 18.63 58.00 -0.22
N GLY A 664 18.24 59.28 -0.19
CA GLY A 664 17.10 59.77 0.59
C GLY A 664 15.73 59.32 0.06
N CYS A 665 15.62 58.79 -1.16
CA CYS A 665 14.38 58.17 -1.67
C CYS A 665 14.06 56.87 -0.92
N ALA A 666 15.06 56.14 -0.41
CA ALA A 666 14.87 54.91 0.37
C ALA A 666 14.33 55.14 1.80
N ASN A 667 14.27 56.39 2.26
CA ASN A 667 13.82 56.71 3.61
C ASN A 667 12.32 57.08 3.60
N PRO A 668 11.40 56.19 4.00
CA PRO A 668 9.96 56.46 4.00
C PRO A 668 9.58 57.59 4.97
N ILE A 669 8.52 58.34 4.66
CA ILE A 669 7.97 59.37 5.56
C ILE A 669 7.08 58.75 6.65
N VAL A 670 6.42 57.62 6.35
CA VAL A 670 5.84 56.72 7.35
C VAL A 670 6.66 55.43 7.32
N PRO A 671 7.56 55.21 8.30
CA PRO A 671 8.33 53.98 8.38
C PRO A 671 7.44 52.80 8.77
N PHE A 672 7.92 51.62 8.42
CA PHE A 672 7.40 50.34 8.86
C PHE A 672 8.59 49.46 9.27
N ASP A 673 8.51 48.80 10.42
CA ASP A 673 9.60 48.03 11.04
C ASP A 673 9.28 46.53 11.22
N GLY A 674 8.24 46.04 10.56
CA GLY A 674 7.80 44.65 10.64
C GLY A 674 6.99 44.30 11.88
N THR A 675 6.92 45.17 12.89
CA THR A 675 6.13 44.88 14.08
C THR A 675 4.63 44.84 13.78
N THR A 676 3.92 43.86 14.36
CA THR A 676 2.47 43.69 14.19
C THR A 676 1.68 44.95 14.59
N ALA A 677 2.19 45.73 15.54
CA ALA A 677 1.62 47.01 15.98
C ALA A 677 1.78 48.18 14.98
N GLN A 678 2.47 47.96 13.86
CA GLN A 678 2.58 48.90 12.74
C GLN A 678 1.94 48.36 11.45
N ARG A 679 1.24 47.23 11.51
CA ARG A 679 0.39 46.76 10.41
C ARG A 679 -0.96 47.45 10.49
N LEU A 680 -1.63 47.59 9.35
CA LEU A 680 -3.03 48.01 9.31
C LEU A 680 -3.91 46.97 10.03
N THR A 681 -5.01 47.40 10.64
CA THR A 681 -6.01 46.52 11.27
C THR A 681 -7.37 46.65 10.57
N ALA A 682 -8.37 45.86 11.01
CA ALA A 682 -9.74 45.98 10.51
C ALA A 682 -10.51 47.14 11.17
N ASP A 683 -9.96 47.76 12.23
CA ASP A 683 -10.52 48.93 12.88
C ASP A 683 -10.13 50.20 12.13
N LEU A 684 -11.02 51.19 12.11
CA LEU A 684 -10.73 52.49 11.51
C LEU A 684 -9.93 53.41 12.46
N ALA A 685 -9.20 54.36 11.89
CA ALA A 685 -8.62 55.49 12.60
C ALA A 685 -9.70 56.20 13.48
N PRO A 686 -9.38 56.54 14.74
CA PRO A 686 -8.05 56.59 15.35
C PRO A 686 -7.63 55.32 16.10
N ILE A 687 -8.34 54.19 15.93
CA ILE A 687 -7.99 52.94 16.62
C ILE A 687 -6.73 52.34 15.97
N ASP A 688 -6.75 52.17 14.64
CA ASP A 688 -5.55 51.83 13.87
C ASP A 688 -4.53 52.99 13.89
N GLN A 689 -3.42 52.77 14.59
CA GLN A 689 -2.33 53.73 14.70
C GLN A 689 -1.46 53.80 13.44
N GLN A 690 -1.43 52.78 12.58
CA GLN A 690 -0.76 52.84 11.28
C GLN A 690 -1.61 53.63 10.28
N GLU A 691 -2.92 53.40 10.21
CA GLU A 691 -3.84 54.20 9.38
C GLU A 691 -3.73 55.68 9.72
N VAL A 692 -3.77 56.04 11.02
CA VAL A 692 -3.57 57.42 11.50
C VAL A 692 -2.26 58.02 10.98
N ARG A 693 -1.15 57.28 11.01
CA ARG A 693 0.16 57.76 10.54
C ARG A 693 0.18 57.97 9.03
N LEU A 694 -0.40 57.04 8.25
CA LEU A 694 -0.48 57.11 6.80
C LEU A 694 -1.36 58.28 6.32
N ILE A 695 -2.57 58.42 6.88
CA ILE A 695 -3.48 59.52 6.57
C ILE A 695 -2.87 60.86 6.98
N SER A 696 -2.29 60.96 8.18
CA SER A 696 -1.64 62.18 8.65
C SER A 696 -0.45 62.60 7.77
N ALA A 697 0.33 61.65 7.25
CA ALA A 697 1.41 61.96 6.31
C ALA A 697 0.89 62.46 4.95
N ILE A 698 -0.26 61.98 4.48
CA ILE A 698 -0.91 62.48 3.27
C ILE A 698 -1.49 63.88 3.50
N ASP A 699 -2.16 64.12 4.63
CA ASP A 699 -2.80 65.42 4.93
C ASP A 699 -1.80 66.54 5.28
N SER A 700 -0.57 66.20 5.67
CA SER A 700 0.47 67.17 6.07
C SER A 700 1.54 67.43 5.02
N VAL A 701 1.56 66.71 3.89
CA VAL A 701 2.57 66.91 2.85
C VAL A 701 2.35 68.22 2.08
N GLU A 702 3.44 68.91 1.75
CA GLU A 702 3.38 70.15 0.98
C GLU A 702 2.78 69.93 -0.43
N PRO A 703 2.09 70.92 -1.03
CA PRO A 703 1.48 70.80 -2.36
C PRO A 703 2.44 70.30 -3.46
N PRO A 704 1.94 69.64 -4.53
CA PRO A 704 2.81 69.09 -5.56
C PRO A 704 3.63 70.15 -6.30
N ALA A 705 4.91 69.82 -6.54
CA ALA A 705 5.93 70.73 -7.05
C ALA A 705 7.20 69.97 -7.45
N GLY A 706 7.99 70.53 -8.37
CA GLY A 706 9.25 69.92 -8.83
C GLY A 706 9.08 69.05 -10.07
N GLY A 707 10.19 68.41 -10.48
CA GLY A 707 10.22 67.45 -11.58
C GLY A 707 9.79 66.04 -11.16
N THR A 708 10.02 65.07 -12.03
CA THR A 708 9.59 63.67 -11.93
C THR A 708 10.84 62.77 -11.91
N PRO A 709 11.58 62.67 -10.78
CA PRO A 709 12.81 61.89 -10.65
C PRO A 709 12.55 60.38 -10.52
N MET A 710 11.86 59.79 -11.50
CA MET A 710 11.35 58.41 -11.45
C MET A 710 12.43 57.35 -11.20
N TYR A 711 13.60 57.48 -11.83
CA TYR A 711 14.74 56.58 -11.58
C TYR A 711 15.15 56.57 -10.11
N GLY A 712 15.26 57.76 -9.49
CA GLY A 712 15.64 57.91 -8.10
C GLY A 712 14.58 57.38 -7.13
N ALA A 713 13.31 57.66 -7.42
CA ALA A 713 12.18 57.17 -6.66
C ALA A 713 12.10 55.63 -6.68
N LEU A 714 12.28 55.01 -7.85
CA LEU A 714 12.31 53.56 -8.00
C LEU A 714 13.54 52.96 -7.30
N HIS A 715 14.74 53.50 -7.53
CA HIS A 715 15.99 53.05 -6.89
C HIS A 715 15.88 53.07 -5.36
N GLY A 716 15.33 54.15 -4.79
CA GLY A 716 15.09 54.24 -3.35
C GLY A 716 14.08 53.21 -2.86
N ALA A 717 12.96 53.06 -3.57
CA ALA A 717 11.92 52.10 -3.21
C ALA A 717 12.41 50.65 -3.26
N THR A 718 13.13 50.24 -4.31
CA THR A 718 13.72 48.91 -4.40
C THR A 718 14.83 48.71 -3.37
N THR A 719 15.69 49.72 -3.13
CA THR A 719 16.72 49.66 -2.07
C THR A 719 16.09 49.41 -0.70
N TRP A 720 15.01 50.12 -0.34
CA TRP A 720 14.31 49.87 0.92
C TRP A 720 13.70 48.46 0.95
N ALA A 721 12.98 48.08 -0.11
CA ALA A 721 12.26 46.82 -0.18
C ALA A 721 13.21 45.60 -0.15
N ILE A 722 14.36 45.67 -0.83
CA ILE A 722 15.41 44.64 -0.81
C ILE A 722 16.00 44.51 0.60
N ASN A 723 16.38 45.63 1.23
CA ASN A 723 16.93 45.62 2.59
C ASN A 723 15.91 45.07 3.61
N TYR A 724 14.64 45.44 3.46
CA TYR A 724 13.55 44.96 4.30
C TYR A 724 13.29 43.46 4.08
N LYS A 725 13.15 42.99 2.83
CA LYS A 725 13.00 41.57 2.46
C LYS A 725 14.16 40.70 2.96
N ASN A 726 15.39 41.22 2.92
CA ASN A 726 16.58 40.52 3.44
C ASN A 726 16.59 40.42 4.98
N ALA A 727 15.97 41.37 5.68
CA ALA A 727 15.80 41.33 7.14
C ALA A 727 14.57 40.52 7.58
N HIS A 728 13.56 40.42 6.71
CA HIS A 728 12.27 39.74 6.93
C HIS A 728 11.98 38.72 5.81
N PRO A 729 12.78 37.64 5.67
CA PRO A 729 12.60 36.63 4.62
C PRO A 729 11.27 35.85 4.74
N GLU A 730 10.61 35.91 5.90
CA GLU A 730 9.28 35.36 6.17
C GLU A 730 8.12 36.15 5.53
N GLU A 731 8.35 37.39 5.10
CA GLU A 731 7.33 38.27 4.53
C GLU A 731 7.42 38.36 3.00
N GLU A 732 6.31 38.71 2.33
CA GLU A 732 6.34 39.17 0.93
C GLU A 732 6.39 40.68 0.83
N VAL A 733 7.28 41.18 -0.03
CA VAL A 733 7.62 42.61 -0.12
C VAL A 733 7.50 43.07 -1.57
N ALA A 734 6.73 44.12 -1.80
CA ALA A 734 6.50 44.68 -3.13
C ALA A 734 6.58 46.22 -3.12
N VAL A 735 7.05 46.77 -4.23
CA VAL A 735 7.06 48.21 -4.50
C VAL A 735 5.81 48.58 -5.30
N VAL A 736 5.13 49.66 -4.92
CA VAL A 736 4.05 50.27 -5.71
C VAL A 736 4.46 51.69 -6.04
N LEU A 737 4.89 51.92 -7.29
CA LEU A 737 5.29 53.24 -7.78
C LEU A 737 4.15 53.88 -8.57
N VAL A 738 3.67 55.03 -8.10
CA VAL A 738 2.49 55.73 -8.64
C VAL A 738 2.91 57.06 -9.24
N THR A 739 2.53 57.36 -10.49
CA THR A 739 2.97 58.57 -11.24
C THR A 739 1.93 59.07 -12.26
N ASP A 740 1.94 60.37 -12.53
CA ASP A 740 1.12 61.00 -13.57
C ASP A 740 1.91 61.48 -14.80
N GLY A 741 3.21 61.18 -14.85
CA GLY A 741 4.15 61.82 -15.76
C GLY A 741 5.21 60.88 -16.33
N ILE A 742 6.15 61.49 -17.06
CA ILE A 742 7.32 60.82 -17.63
C ILE A 742 8.58 61.19 -16.83
N PRO A 743 9.63 60.34 -16.83
CA PRO A 743 10.90 60.68 -16.19
C PRO A 743 11.48 62.00 -16.75
N THR A 744 11.80 62.96 -15.88
CA THR A 744 12.32 64.28 -16.30
C THR A 744 13.69 64.65 -15.74
N ASP A 745 14.14 64.03 -14.64
CA ASP A 745 15.40 64.37 -13.97
C ASP A 745 16.48 63.28 -14.11
N CYS A 746 17.72 63.69 -14.37
CA CYS A 746 18.94 62.86 -14.48
C CYS A 746 18.88 61.66 -15.45
N VAL A 747 18.27 60.55 -15.02
CA VAL A 747 18.20 59.30 -15.77
C VAL A 747 16.76 59.12 -16.24
N THR A 748 16.53 59.46 -17.50
CA THR A 748 15.20 59.47 -18.11
C THR A 748 14.99 58.36 -19.15
N ALA A 749 16.02 57.53 -19.38
CA ALA A 749 15.96 56.41 -20.32
C ALA A 749 15.09 55.27 -19.76
N PRO A 750 13.96 54.89 -20.41
CA PRO A 750 13.03 53.91 -19.86
C PRO A 750 13.66 52.56 -19.55
N ASN A 751 14.54 52.05 -20.42
CA ASN A 751 15.23 50.77 -20.22
C ASN A 751 16.07 50.79 -18.93
N THR A 752 16.80 51.87 -18.65
CA THR A 752 17.65 51.99 -17.44
C THR A 752 16.84 52.09 -16.16
N ILE A 753 15.58 52.55 -16.23
CA ILE A 753 14.64 52.52 -15.10
C ILE A 753 14.06 51.12 -14.94
N ALA A 754 13.72 50.44 -16.05
CA ALA A 754 13.23 49.07 -16.04
C ALA A 754 14.30 48.06 -15.58
N ASP A 755 15.59 48.34 -15.84
CA ASP A 755 16.72 47.57 -15.34
C ASP A 755 16.70 47.50 -13.80
N LEU A 756 16.47 48.63 -13.10
CA LEU A 756 16.35 48.63 -11.62
C LEU A 756 15.20 47.76 -11.11
N ALA A 757 14.07 47.72 -11.84
CA ALA A 757 12.94 46.90 -11.47
C ALA A 757 13.24 45.41 -11.68
N ARG A 758 13.87 45.07 -12.80
CA ARG A 758 14.30 43.70 -13.11
C ARG A 758 15.29 43.19 -12.08
N ASP A 759 16.32 43.96 -11.76
CA ASP A 759 17.38 43.52 -10.85
C ASP A 759 16.80 43.28 -9.44
N ALA A 760 15.88 44.14 -8.97
CA ALA A 760 15.15 43.93 -7.71
C ALA A 760 14.25 42.67 -7.70
N PHE A 761 13.65 42.33 -8.84
CA PHE A 761 12.80 41.15 -8.96
C PHE A 761 13.62 39.85 -9.14
N GLN A 762 14.63 39.86 -10.01
CA GLN A 762 15.42 38.67 -10.36
C GLN A 762 16.40 38.26 -9.25
N ASP A 763 17.08 39.23 -8.62
CA ASP A 763 18.12 38.93 -7.62
C ASP A 763 17.55 38.84 -6.19
N HIS A 764 16.40 39.46 -5.92
CA HIS A 764 15.85 39.59 -4.56
C HIS A 764 14.35 39.25 -4.42
N GLY A 765 13.65 38.90 -5.51
CA GLY A 765 12.23 38.53 -5.48
C GLY A 765 11.26 39.68 -5.17
N VAL A 766 11.72 40.94 -5.17
CA VAL A 766 10.89 42.12 -4.89
C VAL A 766 10.12 42.51 -6.15
N ARG A 767 8.79 42.38 -6.13
CA ARG A 767 7.94 42.79 -7.27
C ARG A 767 7.81 44.30 -7.34
N VAL A 768 7.78 44.85 -8.56
CA VAL A 768 7.55 46.28 -8.83
C VAL A 768 6.25 46.45 -9.62
N HIS A 769 5.23 46.99 -8.96
CA HIS A 769 3.97 47.38 -9.61
C HIS A 769 4.02 48.87 -9.97
N MET A 770 3.57 49.19 -11.19
CA MET A 770 3.54 50.56 -11.71
C MET A 770 2.10 51.01 -11.89
N VAL A 771 1.75 52.18 -11.36
CA VAL A 771 0.44 52.80 -11.61
C VAL A 771 0.64 54.16 -12.26
N GLY A 772 0.44 54.21 -13.56
CA GLY A 772 0.45 55.42 -14.37
C GLY A 772 -0.96 55.99 -14.54
N PHE A 773 -1.08 57.31 -14.53
CA PHE A 773 -2.29 57.99 -15.02
C PHE A 773 -1.98 59.29 -15.75
N GLY A 774 -3.02 59.95 -16.28
CA GLY A 774 -2.92 61.29 -16.85
C GLY A 774 -1.90 61.44 -17.98
N GLY A 775 -0.78 62.11 -17.70
CA GLY A 775 0.30 62.39 -18.66
C GLY A 775 1.44 61.35 -18.68
N SER A 776 1.32 60.26 -17.93
CA SER A 776 2.30 59.15 -17.95
C SER A 776 2.31 58.44 -19.32
N ASN A 777 3.43 57.80 -19.66
CA ASN A 777 3.54 57.02 -20.90
C ASN A 777 3.26 55.52 -20.62
N PRO A 778 2.17 54.94 -21.12
CA PRO A 778 1.83 53.54 -20.88
C PRO A 778 2.90 52.53 -21.30
N GLU A 779 3.68 52.81 -22.35
CA GLU A 779 4.78 51.94 -22.77
C GLU A 779 5.88 51.86 -21.71
N VAL A 780 6.15 52.97 -21.00
CA VAL A 780 7.15 53.05 -19.93
C VAL A 780 6.62 52.39 -18.64
N ILE A 781 5.34 52.62 -18.32
CA ILE A 781 4.67 51.99 -17.16
C ILE A 781 4.64 50.47 -17.31
N ASN A 782 4.27 49.96 -18.50
CA ASN A 782 4.30 48.54 -18.82
C ASN A 782 5.72 47.99 -18.75
N LEU A 783 6.68 48.60 -19.46
CA LEU A 783 8.07 48.16 -19.51
C LEU A 783 8.70 47.98 -18.11
N ILE A 784 8.48 48.92 -17.20
CA ILE A 784 9.05 48.85 -15.84
C ILE A 784 8.35 47.77 -14.99
N ALA A 785 7.02 47.64 -15.07
CA ALA A 785 6.30 46.61 -14.33
C ALA A 785 6.60 45.19 -14.83
N ASP A 786 6.60 45.00 -16.16
CA ASP A 786 6.92 43.74 -16.82
C ASP A 786 8.35 43.29 -16.49
N ALA A 787 9.31 44.24 -16.48
CA ALA A 787 10.69 43.99 -16.07
C ALA A 787 10.79 43.58 -14.59
N GLY A 788 10.07 44.27 -13.70
CA GLY A 788 10.03 44.01 -12.26
C GLY A 788 9.05 42.95 -11.79
N GLY A 789 8.54 42.10 -12.69
CA GLY A 789 7.66 40.98 -12.34
C GLY A 789 6.37 41.38 -11.60
N GLY A 790 5.92 42.62 -11.76
CA GLY A 790 4.69 43.15 -11.18
C GLY A 790 3.67 43.51 -12.26
N ARG A 791 2.71 44.38 -11.91
CA ARG A 791 1.62 44.78 -12.80
C ARG A 791 1.64 46.27 -13.12
N ALA A 792 1.36 46.56 -14.39
CA ALA A 792 1.08 47.90 -14.87
C ALA A 792 -0.42 48.22 -14.83
N PHE A 793 -0.76 49.39 -14.32
CA PHE A 793 -2.09 49.96 -14.36
C PHE A 793 -2.01 51.33 -15.05
N ASN A 794 -2.72 51.49 -16.15
CA ASN A 794 -2.77 52.74 -16.93
C ASN A 794 -4.17 53.34 -16.81
N LEU A 795 -4.32 54.33 -15.94
CA LEU A 795 -5.63 54.88 -15.54
C LEU A 795 -5.86 56.27 -16.14
N SER A 796 -7.12 56.67 -16.25
CA SER A 796 -7.48 58.06 -16.62
C SER A 796 -7.44 58.98 -15.39
N ALA A 797 -7.02 60.23 -15.59
CA ALA A 797 -7.14 61.28 -14.59
C ALA A 797 -8.62 61.70 -14.37
N GLY A 798 -8.84 62.58 -13.41
CA GLY A 798 -10.14 63.18 -13.12
C GLY A 798 -11.04 62.35 -12.21
N GLY A 799 -12.34 62.67 -12.24
CA GLY A 799 -13.34 62.18 -11.27
C GLY A 799 -13.51 60.65 -11.12
N THR A 800 -12.96 59.83 -12.02
CA THR A 800 -12.93 58.36 -11.87
C THR A 800 -11.63 57.81 -11.26
N LEU A 801 -10.57 58.63 -11.16
CA LEU A 801 -9.24 58.20 -10.71
C LEU A 801 -9.26 57.64 -9.29
N ARG A 802 -10.06 58.23 -8.37
CA ARG A 802 -10.17 57.76 -6.98
C ARG A 802 -10.58 56.27 -6.92
N GLY A 803 -11.66 55.92 -7.61
CA GLY A 803 -12.17 54.55 -7.64
C GLY A 803 -11.26 53.59 -8.43
N SER A 804 -10.71 54.02 -9.57
CA SER A 804 -9.85 53.16 -10.40
C SER A 804 -8.47 52.90 -9.76
N LEU A 805 -7.88 53.90 -9.09
CA LEU A 805 -6.64 53.73 -8.32
C LEU A 805 -6.87 52.87 -7.08
N ARG A 806 -7.98 53.07 -6.35
CA ARG A 806 -8.36 52.18 -5.24
C ARG A 806 -8.48 50.73 -5.72
N ASN A 807 -9.12 50.49 -6.85
CA ASN A 807 -9.25 49.15 -7.44
C ASN A 807 -7.91 48.58 -7.92
N ALA A 808 -7.00 49.40 -8.44
CA ALA A 808 -5.63 48.98 -8.77
C ALA A 808 -4.87 48.56 -7.51
N LEU A 809 -4.94 49.35 -6.43
CA LEU A 809 -4.32 49.04 -5.14
C LEU A 809 -4.92 47.78 -4.51
N VAL A 810 -6.25 47.60 -4.52
CA VAL A 810 -6.93 46.36 -4.10
C VAL A 810 -6.50 45.17 -4.96
N SER A 811 -6.29 45.37 -6.27
CA SER A 811 -5.82 44.31 -7.16
C SER A 811 -4.35 43.94 -6.96
N ILE A 812 -3.48 44.89 -6.57
CA ILE A 812 -2.10 44.61 -6.16
C ILE A 812 -2.13 43.90 -4.80
N ARG A 813 -2.89 44.43 -3.84
CA ARG A 813 -3.13 43.83 -2.53
C ARG A 813 -3.57 42.35 -2.67
N GLY A 814 -4.52 42.05 -3.54
CA GLY A 814 -5.00 40.68 -3.81
C GLY A 814 -4.10 39.79 -4.67
N GLU A 815 -3.03 40.33 -5.26
CA GLU A 815 -1.97 39.58 -5.95
C GLU A 815 -0.83 39.23 -4.99
N VAL A 816 -0.50 40.14 -4.07
CA VAL A 816 0.55 39.93 -3.06
C VAL A 816 0.01 39.16 -1.83
N LEU A 817 -1.31 39.14 -1.58
CA LEU A 817 -1.96 38.35 -0.53
C LEU A 817 -2.41 36.95 -1.01
N PRO A 818 -1.75 35.86 -0.60
CA PRO A 818 -2.18 34.49 -0.93
C PRO A 818 -3.36 34.03 -0.06
N CYS A 819 -4.55 34.60 -0.27
CA CYS A 819 -5.82 33.93 0.07
C CYS A 819 -6.39 33.12 -1.10
N ASN A 820 -5.64 33.07 -2.21
CA ASN A 820 -5.76 32.00 -3.19
C ASN A 820 -4.78 30.90 -2.76
N VAL A 821 -5.27 29.69 -2.55
CA VAL A 821 -4.46 28.49 -2.32
C VAL A 821 -4.39 27.77 -3.66
N THR A 822 -3.19 27.49 -4.16
CA THR A 822 -3.03 26.62 -5.35
C THR A 822 -3.69 25.29 -5.06
N VAL A 823 -4.34 24.66 -6.03
CA VAL A 823 -4.88 23.29 -5.90
C VAL A 823 -3.92 22.34 -6.63
N PRO A 824 -3.64 21.15 -6.10
CA PRO A 824 -2.82 20.18 -6.81
C PRO A 824 -3.46 19.75 -8.13
N VAL A 825 -2.68 19.27 -9.09
CA VAL A 825 -3.20 18.84 -10.41
C VAL A 825 -4.29 17.78 -10.26
N ALA A 826 -4.12 16.82 -9.33
CA ALA A 826 -5.15 15.83 -8.99
C ALA A 826 -6.49 16.47 -8.56
N GLY A 827 -6.45 17.58 -7.81
CA GLY A 827 -7.64 18.29 -7.33
C GLY A 827 -8.27 19.22 -8.37
N ALA A 828 -7.49 19.61 -9.37
CA ALA A 828 -8.02 20.26 -10.57
C ALA A 828 -8.75 19.24 -11.48
N SER A 829 -8.32 17.97 -11.45
CA SER A 829 -8.95 16.85 -12.16
C SER A 829 -10.18 16.27 -11.43
N ASP A 830 -10.15 16.17 -10.09
CA ASP A 830 -11.32 15.90 -9.25
C ASP A 830 -11.56 17.02 -8.21
N PRO A 831 -12.39 18.03 -8.54
CA PRO A 831 -12.71 19.14 -7.65
C PRO A 831 -13.56 18.77 -6.43
N ASN A 832 -14.05 17.52 -6.32
CA ASN A 832 -14.82 17.06 -5.16
C ASN A 832 -13.94 16.38 -4.11
N ALA A 833 -12.77 15.86 -4.50
CA ALA A 833 -11.78 15.32 -3.57
C ALA A 833 -10.96 16.41 -2.85
N VAL A 834 -11.05 17.68 -3.27
CA VAL A 834 -10.29 18.79 -2.68
C VAL A 834 -10.80 19.15 -1.28
N SER A 835 -9.93 19.01 -0.29
CA SER A 835 -10.08 19.54 1.07
C SER A 835 -9.10 20.69 1.31
N VAL A 836 -9.45 21.66 2.15
CA VAL A 836 -8.57 22.80 2.48
C VAL A 836 -8.41 22.90 3.98
N ILE A 837 -7.17 22.86 4.44
CA ILE A 837 -6.81 22.84 5.87
C ILE A 837 -6.02 24.11 6.20
N HIS A 838 -6.41 24.78 7.27
CA HIS A 838 -5.59 25.79 7.95
C HIS A 838 -4.83 25.13 9.10
N VAL A 839 -3.52 25.38 9.20
CA VAL A 839 -2.67 24.95 10.31
C VAL A 839 -2.17 26.20 11.03
N ASN A 840 -2.48 26.34 12.31
CA ASN A 840 -2.06 27.51 13.09
C ASN A 840 -0.58 27.41 13.55
N ASN A 841 -0.10 28.48 14.20
CA ASN A 841 1.26 28.59 14.73
C ASN A 841 1.65 27.52 15.77
N ALA A 842 0.67 26.87 16.39
CA ALA A 842 0.85 25.80 17.36
C ALA A 842 0.76 24.39 16.73
N GLY A 843 0.64 24.29 15.41
CA GLY A 843 0.48 23.04 14.68
C GLY A 843 -0.94 22.46 14.71
N THR A 844 -1.93 23.18 15.26
CA THR A 844 -3.33 22.71 15.25
C THR A 844 -3.92 22.85 13.86
N GLU A 845 -4.40 21.76 13.29
CA GLU A 845 -5.10 21.74 12.00
C GLU A 845 -6.60 22.08 12.15
N THR A 846 -7.19 22.69 11.13
CA THR A 846 -8.62 23.03 11.07
C THR A 846 -9.09 22.92 9.62
N LEU A 847 -10.02 22.01 9.37
CA LEU A 847 -10.65 21.83 8.06
C LEU A 847 -11.59 23.00 7.74
N LEU A 848 -11.47 23.57 6.55
CA LEU A 848 -12.27 24.70 6.08
C LEU A 848 -13.43 24.22 5.20
N THR A 849 -14.61 24.82 5.37
CA THR A 849 -15.85 24.39 4.70
C THR A 849 -15.89 24.85 3.23
N ARG A 850 -16.14 23.94 2.28
CA ARG A 850 -16.40 24.33 0.88
C ARG A 850 -17.76 25.03 0.77
N VAL A 851 -17.79 26.23 0.20
CA VAL A 851 -19.01 26.95 -0.19
C VAL A 851 -19.12 27.05 -1.72
N PRO A 852 -20.33 27.20 -2.30
CA PRO A 852 -20.51 27.24 -3.75
C PRO A 852 -19.76 28.37 -4.47
N ASP A 853 -19.78 29.57 -3.88
CA ASP A 853 -19.27 30.80 -4.49
C ASP A 853 -19.00 31.90 -3.44
N ALA A 854 -18.50 33.05 -3.90
CA ALA A 854 -18.22 34.22 -3.06
C ALA A 854 -19.48 34.79 -2.37
N ALA A 855 -20.68 34.66 -2.97
CA ALA A 855 -21.93 35.15 -2.38
C ALA A 855 -22.41 34.27 -1.22
N SER A 856 -21.93 33.02 -1.17
CA SER A 856 -22.20 32.05 -0.12
C SER A 856 -21.29 32.20 1.12
N CYS A 857 -20.29 33.08 1.07
CA CYS A 857 -19.46 33.45 2.22
C CYS A 857 -20.24 34.35 3.20
N GLY A 858 -21.00 33.74 4.10
CA GLY A 858 -21.74 34.45 5.15
C GLY A 858 -20.84 35.08 6.22
N ALA A 859 -21.40 36.03 6.99
CA ALA A 859 -20.72 36.59 8.15
C ALA A 859 -20.45 35.50 9.19
N GLY A 860 -19.17 35.27 9.51
CA GLY A 860 -18.73 34.21 10.43
C GLY A 860 -18.52 32.83 9.79
N THR A 861 -18.60 32.68 8.47
CA THR A 861 -18.32 31.41 7.80
C THR A 861 -16.80 31.16 7.67
N THR A 862 -16.34 30.01 8.17
CA THR A 862 -14.97 29.47 7.99
C THR A 862 -14.92 28.54 6.77
N GLY A 863 -14.60 29.09 5.59
CA GLY A 863 -14.72 28.36 4.33
C GLY A 863 -13.95 28.90 3.13
N TRP A 864 -14.16 28.26 1.99
CA TRP A 864 -13.47 28.48 0.71
C TRP A 864 -14.34 28.11 -0.49
N TYR A 865 -14.03 28.62 -1.68
CA TYR A 865 -14.71 28.30 -2.94
C TYR A 865 -13.73 28.24 -4.12
N PHE A 866 -14.14 27.64 -5.24
CA PHE A 866 -13.38 27.72 -6.50
C PHE A 866 -13.73 29.02 -7.23
N PRO A 867 -12.75 29.86 -7.61
CA PRO A 867 -13.01 31.14 -8.28
C PRO A 867 -13.39 30.98 -9.77
N ASP A 868 -13.05 29.84 -10.37
CA ASP A 868 -13.31 29.51 -11.77
C ASP A 868 -13.42 27.98 -11.98
N ALA A 869 -13.75 27.56 -13.20
CA ALA A 869 -13.95 26.16 -13.59
C ALA A 869 -12.68 25.46 -14.11
N THR A 870 -11.48 26.04 -13.90
CA THR A 870 -10.20 25.35 -14.14
C THR A 870 -9.71 24.61 -12.91
N TYR A 871 -10.29 24.90 -11.73
CA TYR A 871 -10.06 24.22 -10.45
C TYR A 871 -8.60 24.20 -9.96
N SER A 872 -7.71 24.96 -10.60
CA SER A 872 -6.27 25.05 -10.29
C SER A 872 -5.95 25.92 -9.06
N SER A 873 -6.95 26.62 -8.52
CA SER A 873 -6.86 27.38 -7.27
C SER A 873 -8.18 27.41 -6.54
N VAL A 874 -8.14 27.58 -5.23
CA VAL A 874 -9.31 27.89 -4.38
C VAL A 874 -9.09 29.23 -3.70
N ARG A 875 -10.17 29.96 -3.43
CA ARG A 875 -10.15 31.23 -2.72
C ARG A 875 -10.85 31.08 -1.38
N LEU A 876 -10.18 31.51 -0.32
CA LEU A 876 -10.75 31.55 1.03
C LEU A 876 -11.87 32.60 1.12
N CYS A 877 -12.91 32.34 1.91
CA CYS A 877 -13.92 33.35 2.24
C CYS A 877 -13.29 34.53 3.00
N PRO A 878 -13.78 35.78 2.84
CA PRO A 878 -13.13 36.97 3.41
C PRO A 878 -12.81 36.88 4.91
N GLY A 879 -13.78 36.52 5.76
CA GLY A 879 -13.53 36.38 7.21
C GLY A 879 -12.62 35.20 7.59
N THR A 880 -12.58 34.15 6.77
CA THR A 880 -11.61 33.04 6.94
C THR A 880 -10.21 33.54 6.62
N CYS A 881 -10.07 34.23 5.50
CA CYS A 881 -8.86 34.86 5.01
C CYS A 881 -8.31 35.90 6.01
N GLU A 882 -9.15 36.70 6.70
CA GLU A 882 -8.74 37.53 7.84
C GLU A 882 -8.18 36.68 8.99
N SER A 883 -8.94 35.70 9.50
CA SER A 883 -8.54 34.90 10.67
C SER A 883 -7.22 34.13 10.51
N VAL A 884 -6.86 33.77 9.27
CA VAL A 884 -5.58 33.13 8.92
C VAL A 884 -4.43 34.15 8.94
N ARG A 885 -4.67 35.39 8.48
CA ARG A 885 -3.64 36.45 8.43
C ARG A 885 -3.27 37.00 9.82
N GLU A 886 -4.20 37.00 10.76
CA GLU A 886 -3.96 37.46 12.14
C GLU A 886 -3.04 36.49 12.92
N GLN A 887 -2.86 35.27 12.44
CA GLN A 887 -2.06 34.21 13.08
C GLN A 887 -0.71 34.07 12.35
N ALA A 888 0.24 34.94 12.69
CA ALA A 888 1.53 35.04 12.01
C ALA A 888 2.38 33.75 12.11
N GLY A 889 2.42 32.96 11.03
CA GLY A 889 3.06 31.64 10.98
C GLY A 889 2.15 30.51 10.49
N GLY A 890 0.85 30.77 10.32
CA GLY A 890 -0.12 29.80 9.83
C GLY A 890 0.14 29.35 8.38
N LYS A 891 -0.14 28.07 8.10
CA LYS A 891 -0.05 27.48 6.77
C LYS A 891 -1.46 27.17 6.27
N VAL A 892 -1.74 27.38 4.98
CA VAL A 892 -2.97 26.85 4.37
C VAL A 892 -2.59 25.87 3.27
N ARG A 893 -3.18 24.68 3.33
CA ARG A 893 -2.92 23.57 2.40
C ARG A 893 -4.22 23.23 1.70
N ALA A 894 -4.24 23.22 0.37
CA ALA A 894 -5.24 22.45 -0.35
C ALA A 894 -4.67 21.05 -0.51
N ILE A 895 -5.38 20.07 0.00
CA ILE A 895 -5.03 18.66 -0.13
C ILE A 895 -6.06 17.99 -1.03
N VAL A 896 -5.58 17.15 -1.93
CA VAL A 896 -6.32 15.93 -2.26
C VAL A 896 -5.80 14.93 -1.25
N PRO A 897 -6.58 14.53 -0.23
CA PRO A 897 -6.14 13.43 0.63
C PRO A 897 -5.95 12.20 -0.28
N CYS A 898 -5.04 11.28 0.09
CA CYS A 898 -5.25 9.90 -0.32
C CYS A 898 -6.66 9.59 0.15
N VAL A 899 -7.57 9.34 -0.79
CA VAL A 899 -8.95 9.13 -0.43
C VAL A 899 -8.91 7.92 0.50
N GLU A 900 -9.29 8.10 1.77
CA GLU A 900 -10.01 7.05 2.48
C GLU A 900 -11.23 6.81 1.61
N THR A 901 -11.06 6.00 0.58
CA THR A 901 -12.16 5.51 -0.21
C THR A 901 -13.02 4.81 0.82
N GLY A 902 -14.18 5.39 1.15
CA GLY A 902 -15.29 4.60 1.64
C GLY A 902 -15.52 3.57 0.53
N LEU A 903 -14.87 2.42 0.67
CA LEU A 903 -14.64 1.49 -0.42
C LEU A 903 -16.03 1.05 -0.87
N SER A 904 -16.40 1.40 -2.09
CA SER A 904 -17.77 1.16 -2.57
C SER A 904 -17.92 -0.32 -2.92
N ALA A 905 -19.10 -0.87 -2.63
CA ALA A 905 -19.32 -2.29 -2.86
C ALA A 905 -19.19 -2.65 -4.35
N ILE A 906 -18.39 -3.67 -4.65
CA ILE A 906 -18.08 -4.11 -6.02
C ILE A 906 -19.07 -5.20 -6.41
N ASP A 907 -19.82 -4.99 -7.49
CA ASP A 907 -20.65 -6.02 -8.13
C ASP A 907 -19.80 -6.82 -9.13
N THR A 908 -19.77 -8.15 -9.02
CA THR A 908 -19.18 -9.01 -10.06
C THR A 908 -20.06 -9.02 -11.33
N SER A 909 -19.51 -9.50 -12.45
CA SER A 909 -20.33 -9.82 -13.62
C SER A 909 -21.28 -10.99 -13.32
N TRP A 910 -22.46 -11.01 -13.95
CA TRP A 910 -23.34 -12.17 -13.93
C TRP A 910 -22.65 -13.37 -14.58
N GLU A 911 -22.41 -14.43 -13.80
CA GLU A 911 -21.95 -15.72 -14.29
C GLU A 911 -23.15 -16.60 -14.66
N ARG A 912 -23.14 -17.19 -15.87
CA ARG A 912 -24.26 -17.98 -16.39
C ARG A 912 -24.00 -19.49 -16.35
N TYR A 913 -24.94 -20.19 -15.73
CA TYR A 913 -25.02 -21.64 -15.62
C TYR A 913 -26.20 -22.14 -16.47
N HIS A 914 -26.04 -23.30 -17.13
CA HIS A 914 -27.07 -23.93 -17.96
C HIS A 914 -27.21 -25.39 -17.55
N ALA A 915 -28.38 -25.75 -17.03
CA ALA A 915 -28.68 -27.09 -16.56
C ALA A 915 -29.07 -27.99 -17.74
N VAL A 916 -28.26 -28.99 -18.05
CA VAL A 916 -28.56 -29.97 -19.11
C VAL A 916 -29.27 -31.18 -18.51
N CYS A 917 -30.48 -31.46 -18.99
CA CYS A 917 -31.33 -32.54 -18.48
C CYS A 917 -31.79 -33.54 -19.57
N PRO A 918 -31.94 -34.85 -19.25
CA PRO A 918 -32.45 -35.84 -20.18
C PRO A 918 -33.87 -35.55 -20.71
N PRO A 919 -34.24 -36.02 -21.92
CA PRO A 919 -35.60 -35.87 -22.46
C PRO A 919 -36.67 -36.45 -21.52
N GLY A 920 -37.69 -35.64 -21.20
CA GLY A 920 -38.76 -35.99 -20.25
C GLY A 920 -38.49 -35.55 -18.81
N THR A 921 -37.36 -34.91 -18.55
CA THR A 921 -37.01 -34.27 -17.28
C THR A 921 -36.77 -32.78 -17.50
N LYS A 922 -36.88 -31.96 -16.45
CA LYS A 922 -36.52 -30.54 -16.48
C LYS A 922 -35.67 -30.17 -15.29
N ALA A 923 -34.72 -29.26 -15.49
CA ALA A 923 -33.84 -28.71 -14.48
C ALA A 923 -34.59 -28.36 -13.19
N GLN A 924 -33.91 -28.53 -12.06
CA GLN A 924 -34.30 -28.04 -10.75
C GLN A 924 -33.03 -27.66 -9.99
N TRP A 925 -32.87 -26.37 -9.70
CA TRP A 925 -31.71 -25.88 -8.95
C TRP A 925 -31.75 -26.38 -7.50
N GLY A 926 -30.58 -26.79 -6.99
CA GLY A 926 -30.41 -27.39 -5.67
C GLY A 926 -29.83 -26.38 -4.68
N TYR A 927 -28.65 -26.69 -4.13
CA TYR A 927 -27.98 -25.84 -3.14
C TYR A 927 -26.88 -24.97 -3.76
N LEU A 928 -26.76 -23.75 -3.22
CA LEU A 928 -25.55 -22.91 -3.27
C LEU A 928 -24.76 -23.13 -1.97
N ARG A 929 -23.47 -23.44 -2.10
CA ARG A 929 -22.47 -23.50 -1.01
C ARG A 929 -21.37 -22.49 -1.31
N TYR A 930 -20.69 -22.00 -0.28
CA TYR A 930 -19.59 -21.03 -0.47
C TYR A 930 -18.60 -21.01 0.70
N ARG A 931 -17.41 -20.48 0.43
CA ARG A 931 -16.38 -20.16 1.42
C ARG A 931 -15.82 -18.76 1.12
N THR A 932 -15.68 -17.93 2.14
CA THR A 932 -15.28 -16.52 2.00
C THR A 932 -14.36 -16.08 3.13
N SER A 933 -13.55 -15.05 2.86
CA SER A 933 -12.86 -14.28 3.90
C SER A 933 -13.49 -12.90 3.96
N THR A 934 -14.00 -12.48 5.12
CA THR A 934 -14.62 -11.17 5.29
C THR A 934 -14.11 -10.50 6.58
N PRO A 935 -12.94 -9.84 6.54
CA PRO A 935 -12.38 -9.13 7.69
C PRO A 935 -13.34 -8.05 8.23
N GLY A 936 -13.31 -7.80 9.54
CA GLY A 936 -14.04 -6.69 10.19
C GLY A 936 -15.54 -6.67 9.91
N ASP A 937 -16.02 -5.56 9.34
CA ASP A 937 -17.42 -5.30 8.95
C ASP A 937 -17.72 -5.56 7.46
N SER A 938 -16.75 -6.11 6.72
CA SER A 938 -16.95 -6.49 5.31
C SER A 938 -17.95 -7.65 5.19
N ARG A 939 -18.61 -7.75 4.04
CA ARG A 939 -19.59 -8.80 3.74
C ARG A 939 -19.75 -9.06 2.25
N ILE A 940 -20.21 -10.25 1.89
CA ILE A 940 -20.45 -10.64 0.50
C ILE A 940 -21.91 -11.06 0.32
N GLU A 941 -22.64 -10.34 -0.54
CA GLU A 941 -24.05 -10.63 -0.84
C GLU A 941 -24.15 -11.40 -2.17
N PHE A 942 -24.75 -12.59 -2.14
CA PHE A 942 -24.94 -13.44 -3.32
C PHE A 942 -26.32 -13.19 -3.94
N PHE A 943 -26.39 -12.99 -5.25
CA PHE A 943 -27.61 -12.72 -6.01
C PHE A 943 -27.79 -13.73 -7.14
N VAL A 944 -29.03 -14.22 -7.32
CA VAL A 944 -29.39 -15.17 -8.38
C VAL A 944 -30.58 -14.68 -9.21
N ARG A 945 -30.62 -15.07 -10.50
CA ARG A 945 -31.80 -14.92 -11.39
C ARG A 945 -31.88 -16.11 -12.36
N SER A 946 -33.07 -16.52 -12.81
CA SER A 946 -33.23 -17.71 -13.66
C SER A 946 -34.25 -17.51 -14.79
N ALA A 947 -34.04 -18.21 -15.93
CA ALA A 947 -34.93 -18.15 -17.09
C ALA A 947 -34.77 -19.38 -18.01
N ASP A 948 -35.78 -19.68 -18.83
CA ASP A 948 -35.72 -20.78 -19.83
C ASP A 948 -34.95 -20.40 -21.10
N ASP A 949 -34.70 -19.09 -21.30
CA ASP A 949 -34.03 -18.52 -22.46
C ASP A 949 -32.92 -17.58 -21.95
N PRO A 950 -31.66 -17.69 -22.44
CA PRO A 950 -30.60 -16.79 -22.04
C PRO A 950 -30.86 -15.31 -22.38
N GLU A 951 -31.69 -15.01 -23.38
CA GLU A 951 -32.10 -13.62 -23.69
C GLU A 951 -33.11 -13.07 -22.67
N ALA A 952 -33.85 -13.95 -21.97
CA ALA A 952 -34.84 -13.56 -20.97
C ALA A 952 -34.23 -13.31 -19.57
N LEU A 953 -32.98 -13.70 -19.32
CA LEU A 953 -32.29 -13.50 -18.04
C LEU A 953 -32.19 -12.01 -17.65
N GLU A 954 -32.05 -11.10 -18.62
CA GLU A 954 -32.02 -9.65 -18.32
C GLU A 954 -33.33 -9.09 -17.76
N ALA A 955 -34.46 -9.76 -18.04
CA ALA A 955 -35.77 -9.42 -17.49
C ALA A 955 -36.18 -10.34 -16.31
N ALA A 956 -35.34 -11.31 -15.94
CA ALA A 956 -35.62 -12.24 -14.85
C ALA A 956 -35.53 -11.58 -13.47
N THR A 957 -36.28 -12.11 -12.51
CA THR A 957 -36.33 -11.51 -11.17
C THR A 957 -35.09 -11.86 -10.37
N VAL A 958 -34.33 -10.84 -9.94
CA VAL A 958 -33.18 -11.02 -9.05
C VAL A 958 -33.64 -11.33 -7.62
N ARG A 959 -32.98 -12.31 -7.00
CA ARG A 959 -33.15 -12.75 -5.61
C ARG A 959 -31.80 -12.66 -4.91
N GLN A 960 -31.76 -12.28 -3.64
CA GLN A 960 -30.57 -12.44 -2.81
C GLN A 960 -30.61 -13.84 -2.19
N ALA A 961 -29.57 -14.63 -2.44
CA ALA A 961 -29.45 -16.00 -1.97
C ALA A 961 -28.81 -16.08 -0.57
N ALA A 962 -27.77 -15.29 -0.31
CA ALA A 962 -27.03 -15.32 0.95
C ALA A 962 -26.31 -14.00 1.24
N THR A 963 -25.85 -13.87 2.49
CA THR A 963 -24.85 -12.88 2.91
C THR A 963 -23.81 -13.59 3.78
N ALA A 964 -22.54 -13.51 3.36
CA ALA A 964 -21.40 -13.98 4.14
C ALA A 964 -20.77 -12.80 4.88
N SER A 965 -20.55 -12.91 6.20
CA SER A 965 -19.77 -11.95 6.99
C SER A 965 -19.18 -12.61 8.25
N ALA A 966 -18.14 -12.03 8.83
CA ALA A 966 -17.58 -12.46 10.12
C ALA A 966 -18.44 -11.98 11.29
N THR A 967 -18.97 -10.76 11.15
CA THR A 967 -19.73 -10.03 12.16
C THR A 967 -21.12 -9.67 11.63
N PRO A 968 -22.15 -9.52 12.50
CA PRO A 968 -22.18 -9.86 13.93
C PRO A 968 -22.38 -11.37 14.19
N THR A 969 -22.45 -12.20 13.15
CA THR A 969 -22.54 -13.65 13.22
C THR A 969 -21.73 -14.21 12.07
N ASP A 970 -20.80 -15.12 12.36
CA ASP A 970 -19.98 -15.76 11.33
C ASP A 970 -20.84 -16.62 10.40
N THR A 971 -20.93 -16.18 9.15
CA THR A 971 -21.50 -16.92 8.02
C THR A 971 -20.48 -17.07 6.88
N GLN A 972 -19.19 -16.95 7.17
CA GLN A 972 -18.13 -16.94 6.15
C GLN A 972 -17.97 -18.26 5.40
N ILE A 973 -18.23 -19.37 6.08
CA ILE A 973 -18.19 -20.73 5.56
C ILE A 973 -19.62 -21.24 5.53
N CYS A 974 -20.06 -21.75 4.37
CA CYS A 974 -21.39 -22.32 4.24
C CYS A 974 -21.41 -23.60 3.40
N ASP A 975 -21.36 -24.73 4.12
CA ASP A 975 -21.34 -26.10 3.61
C ASP A 975 -22.23 -27.04 4.45
N GLU A 976 -22.21 -28.35 4.15
CA GLU A 976 -23.00 -29.35 4.88
C GLU A 976 -22.44 -29.71 6.27
N THR A 977 -21.21 -29.29 6.59
CA THR A 977 -20.57 -29.54 7.88
C THR A 977 -20.72 -28.37 8.85
N SER A 978 -21.19 -27.23 8.35
CA SER A 978 -21.44 -26.01 9.09
C SER A 978 -22.50 -26.22 10.19
N THR A 979 -22.33 -25.58 11.35
CA THR A 979 -23.30 -25.68 12.48
C THR A 979 -23.78 -24.30 12.92
N PRO A 980 -25.06 -23.93 12.68
CA PRO A 980 -26.09 -24.71 11.97
C PRO A 980 -25.78 -24.89 10.49
N THR A 981 -26.30 -25.96 9.89
CA THR A 981 -26.19 -26.22 8.44
C THR A 981 -26.88 -25.10 7.67
N CYS A 982 -26.15 -24.38 6.83
CA CYS A 982 -26.64 -23.16 6.17
C CYS A 982 -26.74 -23.27 4.64
N ALA A 983 -26.38 -24.42 4.05
CA ALA A 983 -26.39 -24.63 2.60
C ALA A 983 -27.68 -24.09 1.95
N VAL A 984 -27.51 -23.19 1.00
CA VAL A 984 -28.57 -22.25 0.58
C VAL A 984 -29.46 -22.91 -0.45
N ASP A 985 -30.71 -23.20 -0.10
CA ASP A 985 -31.65 -23.84 -1.00
C ASP A 985 -32.11 -22.89 -2.12
N LEU A 986 -31.58 -23.07 -3.33
CA LEU A 986 -31.93 -22.25 -4.49
C LEU A 986 -33.36 -22.52 -4.98
N PHE A 987 -33.96 -23.67 -4.65
CA PHE A 987 -35.36 -23.93 -4.95
C PHE A 987 -36.27 -22.98 -4.17
N GLU A 988 -35.99 -22.79 -2.88
CA GLU A 988 -36.71 -21.83 -2.04
C GLU A 988 -36.37 -20.37 -2.42
N VAL A 989 -35.08 -20.03 -2.61
CA VAL A 989 -34.62 -18.66 -2.95
C VAL A 989 -35.23 -18.15 -4.26
N LEU A 990 -35.34 -19.01 -5.29
CA LEU A 990 -35.94 -18.63 -6.58
C LEU A 990 -37.47 -18.48 -6.49
N GLY A 991 -38.10 -18.93 -5.41
CA GLY A 991 -39.55 -18.87 -5.20
C GLY A 991 -40.29 -20.09 -5.74
N GLU A 992 -39.69 -21.28 -5.62
CA GLU A 992 -40.22 -22.55 -6.10
C GLU A 992 -40.59 -22.53 -7.60
N LEU A 993 -41.73 -23.10 -7.98
CA LEU A 993 -42.17 -23.20 -9.37
C LEU A 993 -42.83 -21.90 -9.85
N PRO A 994 -42.54 -21.43 -11.08
CA PRO A 994 -41.75 -22.10 -12.12
C PRO A 994 -40.25 -21.80 -12.10
N ASP A 995 -39.79 -20.82 -11.32
CA ASP A 995 -38.48 -20.17 -11.52
C ASP A 995 -37.29 -20.99 -10.98
N ALA A 996 -37.51 -21.88 -10.01
CA ALA A 996 -36.54 -22.89 -9.59
C ALA A 996 -36.32 -24.03 -10.60
N ARG A 997 -37.20 -24.16 -11.62
CA ARG A 997 -37.11 -25.17 -12.69
C ARG A 997 -36.90 -24.54 -14.06
N ARG A 998 -36.03 -23.53 -14.13
CA ARG A 998 -35.62 -22.86 -15.37
C ARG A 998 -34.28 -23.39 -15.85
N ASP A 999 -34.11 -23.48 -17.17
CA ASP A 999 -32.93 -24.13 -17.76
C ASP A 999 -31.62 -23.35 -17.55
N TYR A 1000 -31.70 -22.02 -17.34
CA TYR A 1000 -30.55 -21.16 -17.03
C TYR A 1000 -30.69 -20.49 -15.67
N LEU A 1001 -29.54 -20.34 -15.01
CA LEU A 1001 -29.34 -19.57 -13.77
C LEU A 1001 -28.17 -18.61 -13.99
N GLU A 1002 -28.27 -17.40 -13.45
CA GLU A 1002 -27.14 -16.49 -13.32
C GLU A 1002 -26.88 -16.16 -11.85
N LEU A 1003 -25.60 -16.18 -11.46
CA LEU A 1003 -25.09 -15.79 -10.14
C LEU A 1003 -24.30 -14.48 -10.26
N ARG A 1004 -24.42 -13.60 -9.26
CA ARG A 1004 -23.57 -12.42 -9.09
C ARG A 1004 -23.28 -12.24 -7.61
N MET A 1005 -22.11 -11.73 -7.27
CA MET A 1005 -21.72 -11.40 -5.91
C MET A 1005 -21.56 -9.88 -5.78
N ARG A 1006 -21.88 -9.34 -4.62
CA ARG A 1006 -21.55 -7.97 -4.23
C ARG A 1006 -20.63 -8.00 -3.03
N LEU A 1007 -19.39 -7.60 -3.22
CA LEU A 1007 -18.38 -7.54 -2.18
C LEU A 1007 -18.46 -6.16 -1.54
N HIS A 1008 -18.96 -6.08 -0.31
CA HIS A 1008 -18.88 -4.89 0.53
C HIS A 1008 -17.57 -4.97 1.32
N PRO A 1009 -16.60 -4.11 1.02
CA PRO A 1009 -15.31 -4.05 1.72
C PRO A 1009 -15.45 -3.44 3.12
N THR A 1010 -14.36 -3.46 3.90
CA THR A 1010 -14.32 -2.90 5.26
C THR A 1010 -14.50 -1.38 5.27
N SER A 1011 -15.13 -0.83 6.30
CA SER A 1011 -15.21 0.63 6.50
C SER A 1011 -13.86 1.26 6.86
N ALA A 1012 -12.92 0.47 7.40
CA ALA A 1012 -11.58 0.90 7.80
C ALA A 1012 -10.47 0.67 6.74
N SER A 1013 -10.80 0.14 5.56
CA SER A 1013 -9.84 -0.17 4.48
C SER A 1013 -8.74 -1.20 4.82
N GLU A 1014 -8.90 -1.97 5.90
CA GLU A 1014 -7.87 -2.90 6.42
C GLU A 1014 -7.82 -4.26 5.70
N GLY A 1015 -8.65 -4.46 4.68
CA GLY A 1015 -8.72 -5.71 3.93
C GLY A 1015 -9.96 -5.81 3.06
N GLY A 1016 -9.82 -6.51 1.93
CA GLY A 1016 -10.92 -6.80 1.02
C GLY A 1016 -11.68 -8.07 1.42
N ALA A 1017 -13.00 -8.06 1.24
CA ALA A 1017 -13.80 -9.28 1.27
C ALA A 1017 -13.40 -10.17 0.06
N GLN A 1018 -13.15 -11.45 0.30
CA GLN A 1018 -12.73 -12.42 -0.72
C GLN A 1018 -13.72 -13.58 -0.79
N VAL A 1019 -14.05 -14.04 -2.01
CA VAL A 1019 -14.70 -15.34 -2.22
C VAL A 1019 -13.61 -16.36 -2.51
N GLN A 1020 -13.51 -17.39 -1.68
CA GLN A 1020 -12.50 -18.44 -1.79
C GLN A 1020 -13.00 -19.63 -2.63
N ASP A 1021 -14.30 -19.95 -2.52
CA ASP A 1021 -14.94 -21.05 -3.25
C ASP A 1021 -16.46 -20.86 -3.30
N TRP A 1022 -17.13 -21.41 -4.33
CA TRP A 1022 -18.59 -21.59 -4.37
C TRP A 1022 -19.02 -22.75 -5.27
N GLU A 1023 -20.09 -23.44 -4.88
CA GLU A 1023 -20.65 -24.56 -5.62
C GLU A 1023 -22.16 -24.34 -5.84
N ILE A 1024 -22.64 -24.61 -7.05
CA ILE A 1024 -24.07 -24.70 -7.38
C ILE A 1024 -24.38 -26.12 -7.84
N THR A 1025 -25.38 -26.74 -7.21
CA THR A 1025 -25.90 -28.06 -7.59
C THR A 1025 -27.24 -27.94 -8.32
N TYR A 1026 -27.57 -28.93 -9.16
CA TYR A 1026 -28.88 -29.05 -9.79
C TYR A 1026 -29.27 -30.52 -9.98
N SER A 1027 -30.54 -30.77 -10.21
CA SER A 1027 -31.10 -32.09 -10.51
C SER A 1027 -32.04 -32.03 -11.71
N CYS A 1028 -32.40 -33.20 -12.25
CA CYS A 1028 -33.30 -33.35 -13.39
C CYS A 1028 -34.49 -34.25 -13.04
N PRO A 1029 -35.42 -33.81 -12.19
CA PRO A 1029 -36.66 -34.54 -11.95
C PRO A 1029 -37.55 -34.57 -13.20
N ASP A 1030 -38.44 -35.55 -13.27
CA ASP A 1030 -39.42 -35.69 -14.34
C ASP A 1030 -40.22 -34.37 -14.54
N SER A 1031 -40.55 -34.06 -15.79
CA SER A 1031 -41.49 -33.00 -16.14
C SER A 1031 -42.89 -33.60 -16.27
N GLU A 1032 -43.84 -33.17 -15.43
CA GLU A 1032 -45.28 -33.45 -15.65
C GLU A 1032 -45.81 -32.77 -16.91
#